data_AF-A0A8D0D874-F1
#
_entry.id   AF-A0A8D0D874-F1
#
_cell.length_a   1.000
_cell.length_b   1.000
_cell.length_c   1.000
_cell.angle_alpha   90.00
_cell.angle_beta   90.00
_cell.angle_gamma   90.00
#
_symmetry.space_group_name_H-M   'P 1'
#
loop_
_entity.id
_entity.type
_entity.pdbx_description
1 polymer ?
#
loop_
_entity_poly.entity_id
_entity_poly.type
_entity_poly.pdbx_seq_one_letter_code
_entity_poly.pdbx_strand_id
1 'polypeptide(L)'
;MQYTGSWPLFLVPLLSFLLHYNPLLAFSLKNCTINYSEDANNLWVTCRQRSLTAIPDDIPRNASSLDLGSNSISKITRRDLKYLPKLTYAELGFNLISHIDDGAFADLEKLKFLSLSSNKLSKVTDNMFQGLSELVLLSLQRNRISYISPVAFQALVSLEQLDLGSNYLQQITDVAPIFKLPTLNKLSLGNNKFTSFQSDDLPLNVSNIKTVLLTLNPLRKFSLTKDVFPHLWSLELIKCSSNIEWDVSNKTFLRNLTSLALGGIDISFESYRAVLIDEGLIDVACQIPSLRTLDLQNNCIVRVDDNLLQSCSQITDLSLSSNKLSEMSEHSLRSISQLRHLDLGYNQLSKVPLTLRGLSTLETLDLSSNYITELNCNTFLNLTRLTTLNLNQNLISKIKGCVFQNLNDLIEVNIGDNALFTFDNTFKVSLQKLESLNLHNNGLLQLMPEDFSNLSSLRSLDLEKDTYYNVYEGAFQGLDNLQTLSITPGHYRKEMFIGLAQLENLTLHLTLDWKLKSSQQNDYSPFSNLPNLKKLILKVYNTFLVQDITQDLLKGLKSLESLTSDNFFRKLLHPDTFKHTPRLKVLQIINSDLSHLTPELFWQIPNLQRLDLSNNKLRYLDFLGGANLLTLRWLKLNGNELSVINETALQCLPALMYLDLNNNPLTCECSNVGFNQWVQSNNQTQVVNGHQYTCAFPVSQKGNKFLDFDTSSCWIDAGFFCFIFSTCLVLFTLLASFIYHFLRWHLAYAYYLFLAFVYDKRRGRKGSPHHYDAFVSYNVYDEAWVYEEMLPVLEGEQGWRLCLHHRDFEPGKPIVENITDAIYGSRKTICVISRHYLQSEWCSREIQMARESNFIISTIHGQLRTCSRRHFLSEAAWVVTRRDTATAGSYAKSRKM
;
A
#
# COMPACT_ATOMS: atom_id res chain seq x y z
N MET A 1 -62.96 9.14 -5.89
CA MET A 1 -61.52 8.79 -5.83
C MET A 1 -60.86 9.76 -4.87
N GLN A 2 -60.37 9.23 -3.74
CA GLN A 2 -59.76 9.97 -2.65
C GLN A 2 -58.37 10.48 -3.05
N TYR A 3 -58.05 11.73 -2.71
CA TYR A 3 -56.72 12.13 -2.27
C TYR A 3 -56.86 13.31 -1.33
N THR A 4 -56.73 13.03 -0.03
CA THR A 4 -56.56 13.99 1.05
C THR A 4 -55.07 14.23 1.26
N GLY A 5 -54.68 15.49 1.41
CA GLY A 5 -53.32 15.87 1.79
C GLY A 5 -53.08 15.85 3.31
N SER A 6 -51.81 15.83 3.69
CA SER A 6 -51.30 16.30 4.99
C SER A 6 -49.78 16.52 4.92
N TRP A 7 -49.36 17.70 5.36
CA TRP A 7 -47.99 18.18 5.64
C TRP A 7 -47.37 17.46 6.89
N PRO A 8 -46.15 17.79 7.36
CA PRO A 8 -44.83 17.85 6.71
C PRO A 8 -43.78 16.94 7.40
N LEU A 9 -42.82 16.41 6.64
CA LEU A 9 -41.64 15.69 7.12
C LEU A 9 -40.57 16.65 7.66
N PHE A 10 -40.77 17.18 8.88
CA PHE A 10 -39.74 17.86 9.67
C PHE A 10 -39.58 17.13 11.01
N LEU A 11 -39.10 15.89 11.00
CA LEU A 11 -38.68 15.17 12.22
C LEU A 11 -37.74 13.97 11.98
N VAL A 12 -37.26 13.77 10.74
CA VAL A 12 -36.36 12.64 10.42
C VAL A 12 -34.85 12.89 10.69
N PRO A 13 -34.30 14.12 10.84
CA PRO A 13 -32.85 14.24 11.05
C PRO A 13 -32.40 14.10 12.51
N LEU A 14 -33.31 13.82 13.47
CA LEU A 14 -32.97 13.72 14.90
C LEU A 14 -32.89 12.29 15.45
N LEU A 15 -33.34 11.29 14.68
CA LEU A 15 -33.29 9.87 15.06
C LEU A 15 -32.16 9.07 14.36
N SER A 16 -31.44 9.68 13.42
CA SER A 16 -30.21 9.12 12.83
C SER A 16 -28.95 9.35 13.67
N PHE A 17 -29.03 10.14 14.75
CA PHE A 17 -27.90 10.46 15.62
C PHE A 17 -27.64 9.43 16.74
N LEU A 18 -28.44 8.36 16.85
CA LEU A 18 -28.35 7.37 17.93
C LEU A 18 -28.27 5.90 17.47
N LEU A 19 -27.94 5.64 16.21
CA LEU A 19 -27.73 4.28 15.71
C LEU A 19 -26.32 4.13 15.12
N HIS A 20 -25.50 3.34 15.82
CA HIS A 20 -24.22 2.74 15.39
C HIS A 20 -22.98 3.65 15.35
N TYR A 21 -22.51 4.08 16.53
CA TYR A 21 -21.07 4.10 16.77
C TYR A 21 -20.60 2.65 17.03
N ASN A 22 -20.43 1.88 15.96
CA ASN A 22 -19.46 0.79 16.01
C ASN A 22 -18.10 1.46 15.83
N PRO A 23 -17.15 1.37 16.78
CA PRO A 23 -15.77 1.72 16.52
C PRO A 23 -15.21 0.59 15.65
N LEU A 24 -15.62 0.54 14.40
CA LEU A 24 -14.88 -0.19 13.38
C LEU A 24 -13.61 0.61 13.21
N LEU A 25 -12.56 0.17 13.93
CA LEU A 25 -11.21 0.68 13.81
C LEU A 25 -10.91 0.79 12.31
N ALA A 26 -10.61 2.02 11.86
CA ALA A 26 -10.01 2.24 10.56
C ALA A 26 -8.88 1.22 10.37
N PHE A 27 -8.75 0.64 9.18
CA PHE A 27 -7.76 -0.41 8.95
C PHE A 27 -6.30 0.13 8.95
N SER A 28 -6.13 1.45 9.13
CA SER A 28 -4.84 2.10 9.39
C SER A 28 -4.56 2.17 10.89
N LEU A 29 -3.53 1.46 11.33
CA LEU A 29 -3.05 1.49 12.72
C LEU A 29 -2.11 2.70 12.93
N LYS A 30 -2.13 3.29 14.13
CA LYS A 30 -1.34 4.48 14.46
C LYS A 30 0.17 4.20 14.47
N ASN A 31 0.52 3.10 15.12
CA ASN A 31 1.89 2.78 15.51
C ASN A 31 2.37 1.42 14.99
N CYS A 32 1.49 0.69 14.31
CA CYS A 32 1.72 -0.67 13.85
C CYS A 32 1.35 -0.79 12.38
N THR A 33 1.69 -1.92 11.78
CA THR A 33 1.33 -2.27 10.42
C THR A 33 0.95 -3.73 10.39
N ILE A 34 -0.15 -4.06 9.72
CA ILE A 34 -0.47 -5.43 9.37
C ILE A 34 0.41 -5.81 8.17
N ASN A 35 1.05 -6.97 8.24
CA ASN A 35 1.79 -7.53 7.12
C ASN A 35 0.77 -8.11 6.13
N TYR A 36 0.88 -7.70 4.86
CA TYR A 36 0.02 -8.24 3.82
C TYR A 36 0.23 -9.75 3.67
N SER A 37 -0.84 -10.51 3.83
CA SER A 37 -0.91 -11.97 3.63
C SER A 37 -2.07 -12.28 2.69
N GLU A 38 -1.90 -13.30 1.84
CA GLU A 38 -3.00 -13.80 1.00
C GLU A 38 -4.03 -14.60 1.80
N ASP A 39 -3.64 -15.11 2.97
CA ASP A 39 -4.53 -15.74 3.95
C ASP A 39 -5.07 -14.70 4.94
N ALA A 40 -6.33 -14.31 4.76
CA ALA A 40 -7.00 -13.31 5.59
C ALA A 40 -7.30 -13.78 7.04
N ASN A 41 -7.17 -15.08 7.33
CA ASN A 41 -7.43 -15.62 8.67
C ASN A 41 -6.26 -15.45 9.63
N ASN A 42 -5.06 -15.19 9.12
CA ASN A 42 -3.84 -15.04 9.89
C ASN A 42 -3.32 -13.60 9.81
N LEU A 43 -3.82 -12.77 10.73
CA LEU A 43 -3.47 -11.35 10.79
C LEU A 43 -2.17 -11.15 11.59
N TRP A 44 -1.07 -10.90 10.88
CA TRP A 44 0.23 -10.62 11.46
C TRP A 44 0.43 -9.10 11.60
N VAL A 45 0.51 -8.62 12.85
CA VAL A 45 0.77 -7.22 13.18
C VAL A 45 2.25 -7.06 13.54
N THR A 46 2.93 -6.12 12.90
CA THR A 46 4.26 -5.67 13.30
C THR A 46 4.26 -4.19 13.67
N CYS A 47 4.79 -3.89 14.84
CA CYS A 47 5.03 -2.57 15.40
C CYS A 47 6.54 -2.39 15.64
N ARG A 48 7.38 -3.14 14.92
CA ARG A 48 8.83 -3.20 15.15
C ARG A 48 9.50 -1.88 14.79
N GLN A 49 10.47 -1.48 15.62
CA GLN A 49 11.33 -0.31 15.37
C GLN A 49 10.56 1.01 15.23
N ARG A 50 9.57 1.22 16.11
CA ARG A 50 8.66 2.39 16.12
C ARG A 50 8.87 3.33 17.31
N SER A 51 9.93 3.11 18.09
CA SER A 51 10.25 3.89 19.29
C SER A 51 9.11 3.92 20.32
N LEU A 52 8.31 2.85 20.40
CA LEU A 52 7.16 2.77 21.30
C LEU A 52 7.62 2.65 22.76
N THR A 53 6.99 3.39 23.66
CA THR A 53 7.26 3.34 25.10
C THR A 53 6.24 2.49 25.87
N ALA A 54 5.12 2.15 25.23
CA ALA A 54 4.04 1.31 25.73
C ALA A 54 3.43 0.50 24.57
N ILE A 55 2.71 -0.58 24.90
CA ILE A 55 1.98 -1.39 23.94
C ILE A 55 0.78 -0.57 23.41
N PRO A 56 0.59 -0.47 22.08
CA PRO A 56 -0.54 0.28 21.50
C PRO A 56 -1.91 -0.33 21.82
N ASP A 57 -2.93 0.51 21.95
CA ASP A 57 -4.31 0.14 22.28
C ASP A 57 -5.19 -0.17 21.05
N ASP A 58 -4.69 0.11 19.86
CA ASP A 58 -5.37 -0.05 18.58
C ASP A 58 -5.07 -1.39 17.88
N ILE A 59 -4.40 -2.34 18.56
CA ILE A 59 -4.09 -3.66 18.01
C ILE A 59 -5.39 -4.43 17.68
N PRO A 60 -5.56 -4.96 16.45
CA PRO A 60 -6.76 -5.72 16.08
C PRO A 60 -6.97 -6.97 16.95
N ARG A 61 -8.20 -7.17 17.45
CA ARG A 61 -8.55 -8.28 18.34
C ARG A 61 -8.42 -9.68 17.72
N ASN A 62 -8.43 -9.75 16.39
CA ASN A 62 -8.26 -10.99 15.64
C ASN A 62 -6.78 -11.26 15.25
N ALA A 63 -5.83 -10.47 15.74
CA ALA A 63 -4.41 -10.69 15.50
C ALA A 63 -3.98 -12.09 15.99
N SER A 64 -3.30 -12.83 15.11
CA SER A 64 -2.71 -14.14 15.42
C SER A 64 -1.24 -14.04 15.76
N SER A 65 -0.56 -12.98 15.30
CA SER A 65 0.85 -12.69 15.57
C SER A 65 1.05 -11.20 15.86
N LEU A 66 1.87 -10.90 16.87
CA LEU A 66 2.22 -9.55 17.30
C LEU A 66 3.72 -9.41 17.48
N ASP A 67 4.35 -8.58 16.66
CA ASP A 67 5.76 -8.21 16.77
C ASP A 67 5.91 -6.78 17.28
N LEU A 68 6.31 -6.64 18.54
CA LEU A 68 6.63 -5.39 19.23
C LEU A 68 8.14 -5.22 19.44
N GLY A 69 8.96 -5.96 18.69
CA GLY A 69 10.40 -5.99 18.86
C GLY A 69 11.09 -4.64 18.59
N SER A 70 12.29 -4.46 19.12
CA SER A 70 13.14 -3.29 18.85
C SER A 70 12.46 -1.94 19.16
N ASN A 71 11.78 -1.84 20.30
CA ASN A 71 11.11 -0.63 20.79
C ASN A 71 11.73 -0.16 22.13
N SER A 72 11.07 0.78 22.82
CA SER A 72 11.48 1.33 24.12
C SER A 72 10.47 1.02 25.23
N ILE A 73 9.71 -0.07 25.11
CA ILE A 73 8.68 -0.46 26.08
C ILE A 73 9.36 -0.82 27.39
N SER A 74 8.93 -0.22 28.50
CA SER A 74 9.60 -0.36 29.81
C SER A 74 8.86 -1.25 30.81
N LYS A 75 7.56 -1.46 30.61
CA LYS A 75 6.68 -2.26 31.46
C LYS A 75 5.54 -2.88 30.64
N ILE A 76 5.03 -4.02 31.10
CA ILE A 76 3.80 -4.64 30.59
C ILE A 76 2.78 -4.72 31.73
N THR A 77 1.61 -4.15 31.53
CA THR A 77 0.50 -4.14 32.50
C THR A 77 -0.57 -5.16 32.15
N ARG A 78 -1.44 -5.51 33.11
CA ARG A 78 -2.61 -6.40 32.87
C ARG A 78 -3.57 -5.95 31.78
N ARG A 79 -3.53 -4.68 31.37
CA ARG A 79 -4.45 -4.13 30.36
C ARG A 79 -3.88 -4.21 28.94
N ASP A 80 -2.55 -4.27 28.81
CA ASP A 80 -1.86 -4.04 27.54
C ASP A 80 -2.14 -5.12 26.50
N LEU A 81 -2.24 -6.38 26.93
CA LEU A 81 -2.49 -7.55 26.06
C LEU A 81 -3.89 -8.15 26.29
N LYS A 82 -4.76 -7.40 26.97
CA LYS A 82 -6.12 -7.84 27.26
C LYS A 82 -6.92 -7.95 25.97
N TYR A 83 -7.74 -8.99 25.83
CA TYR A 83 -8.62 -9.23 24.66
C TYR A 83 -7.91 -9.58 23.34
N LEU A 84 -6.76 -10.27 23.39
CA LEU A 84 -6.09 -10.87 22.22
C LEU A 84 -6.12 -12.42 22.25
N PRO A 85 -7.31 -13.07 22.28
CA PRO A 85 -7.43 -14.51 22.56
C PRO A 85 -6.93 -15.43 21.42
N LYS A 86 -6.73 -14.88 20.22
CA LYS A 86 -6.23 -15.62 19.05
C LYS A 86 -4.71 -15.57 18.89
N LEU A 87 -4.02 -14.84 19.76
CA LEU A 87 -2.58 -14.63 19.65
C LEU A 87 -1.84 -15.95 19.88
N THR A 88 -1.07 -16.39 18.88
CA THR A 88 -0.24 -17.61 18.95
C THR A 88 1.26 -17.27 19.01
N TYR A 89 1.63 -16.08 18.56
CA TYR A 89 3.01 -15.60 18.51
C TYR A 89 3.12 -14.16 19.05
N ALA A 90 4.03 -13.95 20.00
CA ALA A 90 4.35 -12.63 20.55
C ALA A 90 5.88 -12.42 20.62
N GLU A 91 6.38 -11.43 19.89
CA GLU A 91 7.78 -10.98 19.95
C GLU A 91 7.86 -9.62 20.67
N LEU A 92 8.44 -9.61 21.86
CA LEU A 92 8.64 -8.43 22.71
C LEU A 92 10.13 -8.16 22.97
N GLY A 93 11.01 -8.75 22.18
CA GLY A 93 12.44 -8.65 22.35
C GLY A 93 13.04 -7.30 21.98
N PHE A 94 14.26 -7.03 22.43
CA PHE A 94 14.97 -5.76 22.20
C PHE A 94 14.14 -4.54 22.65
N ASN A 95 13.63 -4.60 23.88
CA ASN A 95 12.89 -3.53 24.53
C ASN A 95 13.61 -3.12 25.84
N LEU A 96 12.96 -2.30 26.67
CA LEU A 96 13.47 -1.87 27.97
C LEU A 96 12.66 -2.48 29.13
N ILE A 97 11.96 -3.59 28.90
CA ILE A 97 10.98 -4.16 29.83
C ILE A 97 11.71 -4.59 31.09
N SER A 98 11.40 -3.92 32.20
CA SER A 98 11.98 -4.20 33.52
C SER A 98 10.96 -4.77 34.50
N HIS A 99 9.67 -4.64 34.18
CA HIS A 99 8.55 -5.09 35.00
C HIS A 99 7.40 -5.62 34.14
N ILE A 100 6.80 -6.73 34.57
CA ILE A 100 5.58 -7.32 34.00
C ILE A 100 4.65 -7.56 35.19
N ASP A 101 3.42 -7.06 35.12
CA ASP A 101 2.40 -7.33 36.14
C ASP A 101 2.09 -8.84 36.18
N ASP A 102 1.94 -9.41 37.37
CA ASP A 102 1.45 -10.78 37.52
C ASP A 102 0.10 -10.95 36.81
N GLY A 103 -0.06 -11.99 35.99
CA GLY A 103 -1.28 -12.22 35.19
C GLY A 103 -1.43 -11.32 33.96
N ALA A 104 -0.39 -10.61 33.53
CA ALA A 104 -0.44 -9.80 32.30
C ALA A 104 -0.74 -10.62 31.03
N PHE A 105 -0.46 -11.92 31.04
CA PHE A 105 -0.70 -12.84 29.93
C PHE A 105 -1.91 -13.78 30.16
N ALA A 106 -2.75 -13.51 31.16
CA ALA A 106 -3.80 -14.43 31.60
C ALA A 106 -4.79 -14.83 30.50
N ASP A 107 -5.09 -13.93 29.55
CA ASP A 107 -6.05 -14.17 28.47
C ASP A 107 -5.42 -14.82 27.20
N LEU A 108 -4.10 -15.08 27.20
CA LEU A 108 -3.35 -15.55 26.03
C LEU A 108 -3.20 -17.08 25.99
N GLU A 109 -4.30 -17.80 26.21
CA GLU A 109 -4.30 -19.27 26.34
C GLU A 109 -3.79 -20.00 25.09
N LYS A 110 -3.91 -19.38 23.91
CA LYS A 110 -3.46 -19.92 22.61
C LYS A 110 -2.04 -19.56 22.24
N LEU A 111 -1.32 -18.82 23.09
CA LEU A 111 0.03 -18.37 22.80
C LEU A 111 1.00 -19.55 22.85
N LYS A 112 1.69 -19.80 21.74
CA LYS A 112 2.67 -20.88 21.57
C LYS A 112 4.11 -20.39 21.64
N PHE A 113 4.35 -19.16 21.21
CA PHE A 113 5.68 -18.54 21.21
C PHE A 113 5.64 -17.19 21.93
N LEU A 114 6.52 -17.01 22.91
CA LEU A 114 6.77 -15.75 23.58
C LEU A 114 8.26 -15.47 23.65
N SER A 115 8.70 -14.37 23.03
CA SER A 115 10.05 -13.85 23.20
C SER A 115 10.02 -12.55 24.01
N LEU A 116 10.74 -12.55 25.12
CA LEU A 116 11.05 -11.40 25.96
C LEU A 116 12.57 -11.14 25.96
N SER A 117 13.26 -11.55 24.89
CA SER A 117 14.72 -11.50 24.79
C SER A 117 15.27 -10.06 24.77
N SER A 118 16.52 -9.85 25.20
CA SER A 118 17.18 -8.53 25.16
C SER A 118 16.36 -7.42 25.85
N ASN A 119 15.94 -7.67 27.10
CA ASN A 119 15.17 -6.76 27.95
C ASN A 119 15.91 -6.46 29.27
N LYS A 120 15.22 -5.91 30.27
CA LYS A 120 15.79 -5.51 31.57
C LYS A 120 15.19 -6.28 32.76
N LEU A 121 14.55 -7.44 32.54
CA LEU A 121 13.93 -8.22 33.60
C LEU A 121 15.00 -8.72 34.58
N SER A 122 14.79 -8.48 35.89
CA SER A 122 15.74 -8.87 36.94
C SER A 122 15.33 -10.13 37.72
N LYS A 123 14.04 -10.48 37.69
CA LYS A 123 13.46 -11.61 38.40
C LYS A 123 12.26 -12.18 37.65
N VAL A 124 11.98 -13.46 37.85
CA VAL A 124 10.75 -14.12 37.40
C VAL A 124 9.87 -14.42 38.63
N THR A 125 8.68 -13.82 38.68
CA THR A 125 7.74 -13.92 39.81
C THR A 125 6.72 -15.05 39.64
N ASP A 126 5.99 -15.36 40.70
CA ASP A 126 5.09 -16.52 40.82
C ASP A 126 4.04 -16.60 39.70
N ASN A 127 3.38 -15.49 39.38
CA ASN A 127 2.26 -15.45 38.44
C ASN A 127 2.57 -14.66 37.17
N MET A 128 3.87 -14.44 36.87
CA MET A 128 4.29 -13.68 35.69
C MET A 128 3.75 -14.29 34.38
N PHE A 129 3.76 -15.63 34.28
CA PHE A 129 3.36 -16.38 33.09
C PHE A 129 2.01 -17.11 33.24
N GLN A 130 1.18 -16.68 34.18
CA GLN A 130 -0.15 -17.26 34.36
C GLN A 130 -0.99 -17.12 33.07
N GLY A 131 -1.70 -18.19 32.69
CA GLY A 131 -2.56 -18.26 31.49
C GLY A 131 -1.90 -18.89 30.26
N LEU A 132 -0.57 -19.02 30.24
CA LEU A 132 0.21 -19.51 29.10
C LEU A 132 0.29 -21.05 29.02
N SER A 133 -0.85 -21.74 29.04
CA SER A 133 -0.92 -23.21 29.12
C SER A 133 -0.50 -23.94 27.84
N GLU A 134 -0.69 -23.33 26.65
CA GLU A 134 -0.27 -23.88 25.36
C GLU A 134 1.11 -23.36 24.90
N LEU A 135 1.85 -22.67 25.77
CA LEU A 135 3.16 -22.10 25.42
C LEU A 135 4.17 -23.21 25.18
N VAL A 136 4.75 -23.23 23.98
CA VAL A 136 5.74 -24.22 23.54
C VAL A 136 7.15 -23.67 23.69
N LEU A 137 7.37 -22.39 23.37
CA LEU A 137 8.68 -21.75 23.41
C LEU A 137 8.62 -20.43 24.18
N LEU A 138 9.49 -20.32 25.19
CA LEU A 138 9.72 -19.10 25.95
C LEU A 138 11.20 -18.67 25.85
N SER A 139 11.45 -17.47 25.33
CA SER A 139 12.78 -16.87 25.35
C SER A 139 12.86 -15.71 26.32
N LEU A 140 13.77 -15.82 27.29
CA LEU A 140 14.16 -14.81 28.27
C LEU A 140 15.64 -14.43 28.12
N GLN A 141 16.22 -14.72 26.95
CA GLN A 141 17.62 -14.51 26.67
C GLN A 141 18.02 -13.03 26.85
N ARG A 142 19.26 -12.73 27.24
CA ARG A 142 19.81 -11.36 27.31
C ARG A 142 18.97 -10.44 28.22
N ASN A 143 18.61 -10.91 29.40
CA ASN A 143 17.95 -10.11 30.44
C ASN A 143 18.93 -9.87 31.62
N ARG A 144 18.39 -9.46 32.77
CA ARG A 144 19.14 -9.26 34.02
C ARG A 144 18.74 -10.25 35.11
N ILE A 145 18.20 -11.42 34.72
CA ILE A 145 17.56 -12.35 35.66
C ILE A 145 18.62 -12.93 36.58
N SER A 146 18.41 -12.77 37.89
CA SER A 146 19.26 -13.32 38.96
C SER A 146 18.47 -14.16 39.96
N TYR A 147 17.14 -14.16 39.87
CA TYR A 147 16.25 -14.93 40.74
C TYR A 147 15.03 -15.44 39.97
N ILE A 148 14.68 -16.70 40.18
CA ILE A 148 13.50 -17.36 39.63
C ILE A 148 12.70 -17.93 40.80
N SER A 149 11.41 -17.59 40.89
CA SER A 149 10.54 -18.15 41.93
C SER A 149 10.32 -19.66 41.74
N PRO A 150 10.22 -20.46 42.85
CA PRO A 150 9.98 -21.91 42.79
C PRO A 150 8.71 -22.36 42.04
N VAL A 151 7.73 -21.47 41.87
CA VAL A 151 6.45 -21.76 41.20
C VAL A 151 6.26 -21.00 39.89
N ALA A 152 7.23 -20.18 39.48
CA ALA A 152 7.14 -19.28 38.32
C ALA A 152 6.69 -19.95 37.00
N PHE A 153 7.09 -21.21 36.79
CA PHE A 153 6.82 -21.94 35.55
C PHE A 153 5.69 -22.98 35.67
N GLN A 154 5.01 -23.08 36.82
CA GLN A 154 4.01 -24.12 37.06
C GLN A 154 2.83 -24.08 36.06
N ALA A 155 2.50 -22.90 35.54
CA ALA A 155 1.44 -22.72 34.54
C ALA A 155 1.83 -23.21 33.13
N LEU A 156 3.12 -23.38 32.84
CA LEU A 156 3.65 -23.67 31.50
C LEU A 156 3.70 -25.17 31.21
N VAL A 157 2.54 -25.83 31.25
CA VAL A 157 2.43 -27.30 31.16
C VAL A 157 2.79 -27.90 29.81
N SER A 158 2.80 -27.09 28.74
CA SER A 158 3.15 -27.50 27.38
C SER A 158 4.54 -27.02 26.93
N LEU A 159 5.33 -26.43 27.85
CA LEU A 159 6.61 -25.82 27.47
C LEU A 159 7.61 -26.88 27.04
N GLU A 160 8.09 -26.73 25.82
CA GLU A 160 9.09 -27.62 25.24
C GLU A 160 10.48 -26.98 25.27
N GLN A 161 10.55 -25.67 25.01
CA GLN A 161 11.82 -24.96 24.86
C GLN A 161 11.88 -23.72 25.76
N LEU A 162 12.94 -23.62 26.56
CA LEU A 162 13.21 -22.47 27.42
C LEU A 162 14.62 -21.94 27.18
N ASP A 163 14.72 -20.64 26.86
CA ASP A 163 15.99 -19.95 26.72
C ASP A 163 16.20 -18.90 27.80
N LEU A 164 17.17 -19.16 28.69
CA LEU A 164 17.62 -18.28 29.77
C LEU A 164 19.05 -17.79 29.53
N GLY A 165 19.56 -17.88 28.30
CA GLY A 165 20.92 -17.48 28.00
C GLY A 165 21.20 -15.99 28.26
N SER A 166 22.44 -15.61 28.52
CA SER A 166 22.86 -14.23 28.77
C SER A 166 22.11 -13.54 29.91
N ASN A 167 22.00 -14.21 31.07
CA ASN A 167 21.43 -13.66 32.31
C ASN A 167 22.49 -13.61 33.43
N TYR A 168 22.07 -13.42 34.68
CA TYR A 168 22.94 -13.29 35.86
C TYR A 168 22.74 -14.43 36.86
N LEU A 169 22.28 -15.59 36.39
CA LEU A 169 22.15 -16.80 37.20
C LEU A 169 23.56 -17.31 37.57
N GLN A 170 23.75 -17.71 38.81
CA GLN A 170 25.09 -18.00 39.36
C GLN A 170 25.29 -19.49 39.65
N GLN A 171 24.23 -20.20 40.05
CA GLN A 171 24.29 -21.60 40.43
C GLN A 171 23.22 -22.41 39.71
N ILE A 172 23.50 -23.67 39.41
CA ILE A 172 22.54 -24.53 38.72
C ILE A 172 21.24 -24.75 39.55
N THR A 173 21.32 -24.58 40.87
CA THR A 173 20.17 -24.58 41.79
C THR A 173 19.19 -23.44 41.52
N ASP A 174 19.64 -22.32 40.93
CA ASP A 174 18.77 -21.19 40.55
C ASP A 174 17.71 -21.60 39.51
N VAL A 175 17.98 -22.66 38.75
CA VAL A 175 17.09 -23.21 37.72
C VAL A 175 16.43 -24.53 38.14
N ALA A 176 16.54 -24.94 39.41
CA ALA A 176 15.93 -26.15 39.96
C ALA A 176 14.42 -26.33 39.62
N PRO A 177 13.57 -25.27 39.62
CA PRO A 177 12.14 -25.42 39.29
C PRO A 177 11.87 -25.88 37.86
N ILE A 178 12.77 -25.58 36.92
CA ILE A 178 12.61 -25.86 35.49
C ILE A 178 12.70 -27.37 35.22
N PHE A 179 13.51 -28.09 36.00
CA PHE A 179 13.64 -29.54 35.87
C PHE A 179 12.39 -30.31 36.28
N LYS A 180 11.40 -29.66 36.90
CA LYS A 180 10.10 -30.28 37.24
C LYS A 180 9.08 -30.22 36.09
N LEU A 181 9.39 -29.52 34.99
CA LEU A 181 8.48 -29.36 33.86
C LEU A 181 8.40 -30.66 33.05
N PRO A 182 7.20 -31.22 32.82
CA PRO A 182 7.05 -32.55 32.23
C PRO A 182 7.36 -32.60 30.73
N THR A 183 7.18 -31.49 30.00
CA THR A 183 7.31 -31.46 28.53
C THR A 183 8.62 -30.87 28.04
N LEU A 184 9.43 -30.30 28.95
CA LEU A 184 10.61 -29.53 28.57
C LEU A 184 11.67 -30.44 27.94
N ASN A 185 12.00 -30.17 26.68
CA ASN A 185 12.96 -30.94 25.89
C ASN A 185 14.26 -30.16 25.64
N LYS A 186 14.23 -28.83 25.55
CA LYS A 186 15.40 -28.00 25.24
C LYS A 186 15.56 -26.88 26.26
N LEU A 187 16.73 -26.83 26.88
CA LEU A 187 17.08 -25.82 27.88
C LEU A 187 18.38 -25.11 27.48
N SER A 188 18.29 -23.80 27.29
CA SER A 188 19.45 -22.93 27.02
C SER A 188 19.80 -22.08 28.23
N LEU A 189 21.04 -22.21 28.69
CA LEU A 189 21.60 -21.61 29.89
C LEU A 189 22.90 -20.85 29.59
N GLY A 190 23.20 -20.60 28.31
CA GLY A 190 24.48 -20.05 27.91
C GLY A 190 24.75 -18.64 28.46
N ASN A 191 26.00 -18.19 28.56
CA ASN A 191 26.43 -16.85 28.96
C ASN A 191 25.82 -16.35 30.29
N ASN A 192 25.66 -17.24 31.27
CA ASN A 192 25.31 -16.89 32.64
C ASN A 192 26.59 -16.76 33.49
N LYS A 193 26.47 -16.85 34.81
CA LYS A 193 27.59 -16.78 35.78
C LYS A 193 27.86 -18.13 36.44
N PHE A 194 27.45 -19.23 35.83
CA PHE A 194 27.71 -20.57 36.36
C PHE A 194 29.21 -20.86 36.42
N THR A 195 29.73 -21.05 37.63
CA THR A 195 31.13 -21.45 37.87
C THR A 195 31.29 -22.96 37.98
N SER A 196 30.22 -23.68 38.28
CA SER A 196 30.20 -25.14 38.36
C SER A 196 28.87 -25.70 37.92
N PHE A 197 28.90 -26.86 37.27
CA PHE A 197 27.75 -27.69 36.98
C PHE A 197 27.92 -29.01 37.72
N GLN A 198 27.05 -29.33 38.68
CA GLN A 198 27.10 -30.57 39.44
C GLN A 198 25.72 -31.23 39.45
N SER A 199 25.65 -32.49 39.03
CA SER A 199 24.39 -33.26 39.07
C SER A 199 23.86 -33.48 40.48
N ASP A 200 24.73 -33.40 41.50
CA ASP A 200 24.35 -33.59 42.91
C ASP A 200 23.42 -32.50 43.45
N ASP A 201 23.49 -31.30 42.86
CA ASP A 201 22.69 -30.14 43.22
C ASP A 201 21.27 -30.17 42.61
N LEU A 202 21.00 -31.17 41.76
CA LEU A 202 19.74 -31.30 41.03
C LEU A 202 18.86 -32.43 41.58
N PRO A 203 17.52 -32.30 41.48
CA PRO A 203 16.61 -33.36 41.89
C PRO A 203 16.74 -34.60 40.98
N LEU A 204 16.58 -35.80 41.57
CA LEU A 204 16.71 -37.09 40.88
C LEU A 204 15.51 -37.39 39.96
N ASN A 205 15.75 -38.00 38.79
CA ASN A 205 14.75 -38.60 37.89
C ASN A 205 13.69 -37.67 37.26
N VAL A 206 13.95 -36.37 37.12
CA VAL A 206 12.86 -35.41 36.84
C VAL A 206 12.75 -34.92 35.39
N SER A 207 13.79 -35.08 34.55
CA SER A 207 13.86 -34.31 33.30
C SER A 207 13.63 -35.15 32.03
N ASN A 208 12.66 -34.73 31.22
CA ASN A 208 12.51 -35.13 29.81
C ASN A 208 13.43 -34.31 28.89
N ILE A 209 14.43 -33.65 29.50
CA ILE A 209 15.37 -32.80 28.79
C ILE A 209 16.24 -33.67 27.89
N LYS A 210 16.33 -33.17 26.68
CA LYS A 210 16.86 -33.81 25.50
C LYS A 210 18.11 -33.04 25.03
N THR A 211 18.06 -31.72 25.11
CA THR A 211 19.13 -30.82 24.72
C THR A 211 19.43 -29.81 25.82
N VAL A 212 20.70 -29.70 26.21
CA VAL A 212 21.18 -28.71 27.18
C VAL A 212 22.30 -27.87 26.56
N LEU A 213 22.11 -26.54 26.56
CA LEU A 213 23.09 -25.58 26.06
C LEU A 213 23.70 -24.80 27.23
N LEU A 214 24.98 -24.99 27.51
CA LEU A 214 25.72 -24.37 28.62
C LEU A 214 26.85 -23.43 28.15
N THR A 215 26.79 -23.00 26.89
CA THR A 215 27.79 -22.17 26.22
C THR A 215 28.14 -20.87 26.98
N LEU A 216 29.33 -20.29 26.81
CA LEU A 216 29.77 -19.00 27.33
C LEU A 216 29.69 -18.83 28.87
N ASN A 217 29.59 -19.91 29.65
CA ASN A 217 29.64 -19.83 31.11
C ASN A 217 31.08 -19.93 31.63
N PRO A 218 31.44 -19.23 32.72
CA PRO A 218 32.77 -19.32 33.34
C PRO A 218 32.95 -20.60 34.18
N LEU A 219 32.55 -21.75 33.61
CA LEU A 219 32.64 -23.06 34.26
C LEU A 219 34.10 -23.39 34.59
N ARG A 220 34.35 -23.76 35.85
CA ARG A 220 35.62 -24.29 36.37
C ARG A 220 35.51 -25.76 36.74
N LYS A 221 34.30 -26.26 36.99
CA LYS A 221 34.03 -27.67 37.30
C LYS A 221 32.76 -28.14 36.59
N PHE A 222 32.84 -29.30 35.95
CA PHE A 222 31.70 -30.00 35.39
C PHE A 222 31.70 -31.43 35.93
N SER A 223 30.72 -31.75 36.77
CA SER A 223 30.59 -33.05 37.45
C SER A 223 29.22 -33.68 37.16
N LEU A 224 29.26 -34.89 36.63
CA LEU A 224 28.12 -35.77 36.43
C LEU A 224 28.36 -37.06 37.22
N THR A 225 27.83 -37.09 38.44
CA THR A 225 27.89 -38.21 39.41
C THR A 225 26.53 -38.92 39.58
N LYS A 226 25.44 -38.31 39.07
CA LYS A 226 24.07 -38.84 39.09
C LYS A 226 23.44 -38.74 37.70
N ASP A 227 22.60 -39.72 37.34
CA ASP A 227 21.86 -39.77 36.07
C ASP A 227 20.65 -38.81 36.08
N VAL A 228 20.91 -37.50 36.05
CA VAL A 228 19.87 -36.44 36.06
C VAL A 228 19.26 -36.16 34.68
N PHE A 229 19.89 -36.65 33.61
CA PHE A 229 19.44 -36.49 32.22
C PHE A 229 19.39 -37.82 31.45
N PRO A 230 18.51 -38.76 31.83
CA PRO A 230 18.46 -40.09 31.21
C PRO A 230 18.12 -40.08 29.72
N HIS A 231 17.52 -39.00 29.21
CA HIS A 231 17.12 -38.81 27.80
C HIS A 231 17.99 -37.81 27.03
N LEU A 232 19.14 -37.41 27.58
CA LEU A 232 20.03 -36.46 26.92
C LEU A 232 20.62 -37.06 25.65
N TRP A 233 20.39 -36.41 24.52
CA TRP A 233 20.93 -36.78 23.22
C TRP A 233 21.80 -35.66 22.62
N SER A 234 21.71 -34.43 23.13
CA SER A 234 22.56 -33.30 22.71
C SER A 234 23.05 -32.46 23.89
N LEU A 235 24.36 -32.18 23.92
CA LEU A 235 25.02 -31.35 24.93
C LEU A 235 25.97 -30.36 24.25
N GLU A 236 25.82 -29.06 24.54
CA GLU A 236 26.68 -28.02 23.99
C GLU A 236 27.41 -27.22 25.10
N LEU A 237 28.73 -27.20 25.03
CA LEU A 237 29.65 -26.54 25.98
C LEU A 237 30.66 -25.71 25.18
N ILE A 238 30.27 -24.50 24.79
CA ILE A 238 31.13 -23.57 24.02
C ILE A 238 31.73 -22.50 24.95
N LYS A 239 32.97 -22.04 24.77
CA LYS A 239 33.68 -20.98 25.50
C LYS A 239 33.70 -21.09 27.02
N CYS A 240 33.96 -22.30 27.52
CA CYS A 240 34.17 -22.54 28.94
C CYS A 240 35.67 -22.34 29.28
N SER A 241 35.99 -21.93 30.51
CA SER A 241 37.32 -21.49 30.96
C SER A 241 38.47 -22.42 30.55
N SER A 242 39.70 -21.91 30.43
CA SER A 242 40.90 -22.66 30.00
C SER A 242 41.37 -23.78 30.95
N ASN A 243 40.64 -24.09 32.03
CA ASN A 243 40.99 -25.10 33.04
C ASN A 243 39.70 -25.60 33.73
N ILE A 244 38.96 -26.51 33.10
CA ILE A 244 37.76 -27.13 33.68
C ILE A 244 38.15 -28.45 34.31
N GLU A 245 37.82 -28.63 35.60
CA GLU A 245 37.84 -29.93 36.27
C GLU A 245 36.64 -30.75 35.76
N TRP A 246 36.93 -31.86 35.08
CA TRP A 246 35.92 -32.80 34.59
C TRP A 246 35.81 -33.97 35.57
N ASP A 247 34.61 -34.20 36.08
CA ASP A 247 34.28 -35.36 36.90
C ASP A 247 33.08 -36.09 36.29
N VAL A 248 33.37 -36.90 35.27
CA VAL A 248 32.40 -37.73 34.57
C VAL A 248 32.84 -39.19 34.72
N SER A 249 32.98 -39.62 35.97
CA SER A 249 33.56 -40.92 36.34
C SER A 249 32.73 -42.12 35.85
N ASN A 250 31.42 -41.96 35.63
CA ASN A 250 30.56 -43.01 35.09
C ASN A 250 30.04 -42.67 33.69
N LYS A 251 30.60 -43.35 32.69
CA LYS A 251 30.28 -43.19 31.25
C LYS A 251 28.80 -43.48 30.92
N THR A 252 28.06 -44.18 31.79
CA THR A 252 26.65 -44.51 31.57
C THR A 252 25.69 -43.32 31.61
N PHE A 253 26.10 -42.17 32.19
CA PHE A 253 25.27 -40.96 32.24
C PHE A 253 25.11 -40.28 30.88
N LEU A 254 26.03 -40.53 29.94
CA LEU A 254 26.00 -39.99 28.59
C LEU A 254 25.66 -41.07 27.55
N ARG A 255 25.14 -42.23 27.98
CA ARG A 255 24.90 -43.39 27.10
C ARG A 255 23.98 -43.13 25.89
N ASN A 256 23.10 -42.14 25.99
CA ASN A 256 22.15 -41.77 24.94
C ASN A 256 22.61 -40.56 24.11
N LEU A 257 23.81 -40.02 24.38
CA LEU A 257 24.32 -38.82 23.73
C LEU A 257 24.64 -39.09 22.26
N THR A 258 23.92 -38.44 21.35
CA THR A 258 24.15 -38.53 19.91
C THR A 258 24.93 -37.35 19.36
N SER A 259 24.90 -36.20 20.04
CA SER A 259 25.55 -34.95 19.61
C SER A 259 26.28 -34.28 20.78
N LEU A 260 27.54 -33.91 20.56
CA LEU A 260 28.36 -33.16 21.51
C LEU A 260 29.01 -31.97 20.80
N ALA A 261 28.80 -30.76 21.32
CA ALA A 261 29.51 -29.57 20.86
C ALA A 261 30.43 -29.03 21.94
N LEU A 262 31.72 -28.89 21.62
CA LEU A 262 32.77 -28.32 22.47
C LEU A 262 33.48 -27.23 21.67
N GLY A 263 33.12 -25.97 21.88
CA GLY A 263 33.73 -24.82 21.18
C GLY A 263 34.40 -23.86 22.15
N GLY A 264 35.22 -22.92 21.71
CA GLY A 264 35.77 -21.80 22.51
C GLY A 264 36.51 -22.13 23.81
N ILE A 265 36.73 -23.40 24.16
CA ILE A 265 37.56 -23.78 25.30
C ILE A 265 38.99 -23.50 24.80
N ASP A 266 39.75 -22.65 25.49
CA ASP A 266 41.14 -22.33 25.12
C ASP A 266 42.05 -23.53 25.44
N ILE A 267 41.74 -24.66 24.80
CA ILE A 267 42.51 -25.89 24.88
C ILE A 267 43.65 -25.71 23.90
N SER A 268 44.76 -25.16 24.38
CA SER A 268 46.02 -25.32 23.67
C SER A 268 46.34 -26.81 23.53
N PHE A 269 47.05 -27.19 22.47
CA PHE A 269 47.48 -28.59 22.26
C PHE A 269 48.22 -29.18 23.49
N GLU A 270 49.00 -28.35 24.18
CA GLU A 270 49.68 -28.67 25.45
C GLU A 270 48.67 -29.02 26.57
N SER A 271 47.55 -28.27 26.67
CA SER A 271 46.49 -28.53 27.65
C SER A 271 45.71 -29.82 27.33
N TYR A 272 45.59 -30.18 26.04
CA TYR A 272 45.02 -31.46 25.62
C TYR A 272 45.88 -32.65 26.09
N ARG A 273 47.22 -32.55 25.97
CA ARG A 273 48.16 -33.55 26.50
C ARG A 273 48.14 -33.65 28.04
N ALA A 274 47.85 -32.56 28.75
CA ALA A 274 47.71 -32.58 30.20
C ALA A 274 46.41 -33.27 30.66
N VAL A 275 45.32 -33.14 29.89
CA VAL A 275 44.03 -33.81 30.13
C VAL A 275 44.09 -35.32 29.79
N LEU A 276 45.03 -35.73 28.93
CA LEU A 276 45.34 -37.13 28.58
C LEU A 276 45.89 -37.98 29.73
N ILE A 277 46.18 -37.39 30.90
CA ILE A 277 46.69 -38.13 32.05
C ILE A 277 45.57 -38.89 32.81
N ASP A 278 44.28 -38.66 32.51
CA ASP A 278 43.15 -39.45 33.07
C ASP A 278 41.89 -39.58 32.15
N GLU A 279 42.07 -39.73 30.83
CA GLU A 279 41.02 -39.78 29.78
C GLU A 279 40.18 -38.50 29.62
N GLY A 280 40.50 -37.66 28.64
CA GLY A 280 39.78 -36.40 28.39
C GLY A 280 38.33 -36.58 27.94
N LEU A 281 37.51 -35.54 28.07
CA LEU A 281 36.09 -35.57 27.73
C LEU A 281 35.82 -36.05 26.29
N ILE A 282 36.69 -35.70 25.32
CA ILE A 282 36.55 -36.17 23.93
C ILE A 282 36.80 -37.68 23.86
N ASP A 283 37.81 -38.22 24.54
CA ASP A 283 38.04 -39.68 24.57
C ASP A 283 36.87 -40.40 25.25
N VAL A 284 36.38 -39.88 26.38
CA VAL A 284 35.19 -40.41 27.06
C VAL A 284 33.97 -40.36 26.15
N ALA A 285 33.74 -39.24 25.46
CA ALA A 285 32.62 -39.06 24.55
C ALA A 285 32.75 -39.96 23.30
N CYS A 286 33.95 -40.10 22.75
CA CYS A 286 34.24 -40.96 21.62
C CYS A 286 34.21 -42.45 21.96
N GLN A 287 34.14 -42.83 23.24
CA GLN A 287 33.80 -44.19 23.64
C GLN A 287 32.28 -44.43 23.73
N ILE A 288 31.43 -43.40 23.60
CA ILE A 288 29.97 -43.53 23.64
C ILE A 288 29.47 -44.11 22.30
N PRO A 289 28.84 -45.30 22.30
CA PRO A 289 28.44 -45.98 21.05
C PRO A 289 27.33 -45.25 20.26
N SER A 290 26.54 -44.42 20.93
CA SER A 290 25.44 -43.66 20.34
C SER A 290 25.87 -42.32 19.73
N LEU A 291 27.09 -41.85 20.00
CA LEU A 291 27.59 -40.57 19.48
C LEU A 291 27.67 -40.61 17.94
N ARG A 292 27.18 -39.56 17.29
CA ARG A 292 27.16 -39.41 15.82
C ARG A 292 27.71 -38.07 15.39
N THR A 293 27.42 -37.01 16.14
CA THR A 293 27.86 -35.64 15.84
C THR A 293 28.86 -35.15 16.87
N LEU A 294 30.00 -34.67 16.40
CA LEU A 294 30.98 -33.96 17.21
C LEU A 294 31.28 -32.60 16.57
N ASP A 295 30.96 -31.54 17.30
CA ASP A 295 31.20 -30.17 16.89
C ASP A 295 32.32 -29.56 17.73
N LEU A 296 33.43 -29.23 17.07
CA LEU A 296 34.62 -28.59 17.65
C LEU A 296 34.85 -27.19 17.07
N GLN A 297 33.80 -26.52 16.62
CA GLN A 297 33.90 -25.19 16.03
C GLN A 297 34.35 -24.11 17.01
N ASN A 298 34.85 -22.98 16.50
CA ASN A 298 35.21 -21.80 17.30
C ASN A 298 36.24 -22.08 18.41
N ASN A 299 37.11 -23.07 18.22
CA ASN A 299 38.26 -23.31 19.10
C ASN A 299 39.52 -22.62 18.54
N CYS A 300 40.64 -22.77 19.23
CA CYS A 300 41.96 -22.32 18.75
C CYS A 300 42.78 -23.49 18.16
N ILE A 301 42.13 -24.47 17.53
CA ILE A 301 42.82 -25.62 16.95
C ILE A 301 43.61 -25.14 15.72
N VAL A 302 44.93 -25.28 15.77
CA VAL A 302 45.84 -24.89 14.68
C VAL A 302 46.18 -26.09 13.78
N ARG A 303 46.23 -27.29 14.36
CA ARG A 303 46.58 -28.54 13.68
C ARG A 303 45.74 -29.69 14.25
N VAL A 304 45.39 -30.66 13.39
CA VAL A 304 44.82 -31.96 13.80
C VAL A 304 45.87 -33.04 13.52
N ASP A 305 46.34 -33.70 14.57
CA ASP A 305 47.30 -34.82 14.49
C ASP A 305 46.59 -36.18 14.41
N ASP A 306 47.36 -37.27 14.39
CA ASP A 306 46.84 -38.63 14.25
C ASP A 306 46.14 -39.18 15.50
N ASN A 307 46.35 -38.54 16.66
CA ASN A 307 45.87 -39.05 17.95
C ASN A 307 44.58 -38.35 18.40
N LEU A 308 44.34 -37.10 17.97
CA LEU A 308 43.24 -36.28 18.49
C LEU A 308 41.86 -36.95 18.39
N LEU A 309 41.58 -37.63 17.27
CA LEU A 309 40.28 -38.23 16.98
C LEU A 309 40.35 -39.77 16.81
N GLN A 310 41.44 -40.39 17.30
CA GLN A 310 41.69 -41.82 17.09
C GLN A 310 40.58 -42.70 17.68
N SER A 311 40.01 -42.29 18.82
CA SER A 311 38.94 -43.01 19.55
C SER A 311 37.56 -42.88 18.89
N CYS A 312 37.37 -41.98 17.93
CA CYS A 312 36.06 -41.49 17.48
C CYS A 312 35.48 -42.22 16.26
N SER A 313 35.51 -43.56 16.26
CA SER A 313 35.20 -44.38 15.07
C SER A 313 33.74 -44.34 14.59
N GLN A 314 32.80 -43.97 15.46
CA GLN A 314 31.35 -44.01 15.23
C GLN A 314 30.74 -42.70 14.70
N ILE A 315 31.54 -41.63 14.59
CA ILE A 315 31.07 -40.30 14.19
C ILE A 315 30.70 -40.29 12.71
N THR A 316 29.56 -39.67 12.41
CA THR A 316 29.05 -39.39 11.06
C THR A 316 29.15 -37.92 10.70
N ASP A 317 29.19 -37.02 11.69
CA ASP A 317 29.14 -35.58 11.49
C ASP A 317 30.24 -34.92 12.32
N LEU A 318 31.18 -34.24 11.66
CA LEU A 318 32.30 -33.56 12.30
C LEU A 318 32.36 -32.11 11.83
N SER A 319 32.28 -31.16 12.77
CA SER A 319 32.59 -29.76 12.48
C SER A 319 33.88 -29.33 13.19
N LEU A 320 34.77 -28.72 12.41
CA LEU A 320 36.01 -28.11 12.83
C LEU A 320 36.07 -26.65 12.31
N SER A 321 34.93 -26.05 11.99
CA SER A 321 34.88 -24.72 11.39
C SER A 321 35.23 -23.60 12.36
N SER A 322 35.56 -22.43 11.82
CA SER A 322 35.93 -21.25 12.60
C SER A 322 37.08 -21.51 13.59
N ASN A 323 38.05 -22.35 13.19
CA ASN A 323 39.28 -22.62 13.93
C ASN A 323 40.45 -21.85 13.29
N LYS A 324 41.68 -22.22 13.63
CA LYS A 324 42.90 -21.68 13.03
C LYS A 324 43.65 -22.74 12.24
N LEU A 325 42.92 -23.72 11.67
CA LEU A 325 43.55 -24.87 11.02
C LEU A 325 44.34 -24.43 9.80
N SER A 326 45.66 -24.56 9.85
CA SER A 326 46.54 -24.30 8.72
C SER A 326 46.97 -25.59 8.00
N GLU A 327 46.99 -26.70 8.73
CA GLU A 327 47.38 -28.03 8.23
C GLU A 327 46.67 -29.15 9.03
N MET A 328 46.55 -30.32 8.41
CA MET A 328 46.05 -31.55 9.03
C MET A 328 46.93 -32.73 8.63
N SER A 329 47.20 -33.64 9.57
CA SER A 329 47.94 -34.86 9.28
C SER A 329 47.19 -35.76 8.28
N GLU A 330 47.93 -36.51 7.47
CA GLU A 330 47.35 -37.43 6.46
C GLU A 330 46.49 -38.53 7.10
N HIS A 331 46.77 -38.91 8.34
CA HIS A 331 46.05 -39.97 9.05
C HIS A 331 45.10 -39.47 10.15
N SER A 332 44.93 -38.15 10.27
CA SER A 332 44.10 -37.52 11.32
C SER A 332 42.65 -37.98 11.37
N LEU A 333 42.03 -38.31 10.23
CA LEU A 333 40.64 -38.80 10.15
C LEU A 333 40.54 -40.30 9.81
N ARG A 334 41.63 -41.06 9.92
CA ARG A 334 41.66 -42.48 9.51
C ARG A 334 40.70 -43.36 10.31
N SER A 335 40.47 -43.05 11.58
CA SER A 335 39.55 -43.77 12.47
C SER A 335 38.07 -43.52 12.13
N ILE A 336 37.73 -42.34 11.61
CA ILE A 336 36.34 -41.89 11.40
C ILE A 336 35.84 -42.25 9.99
N SER A 337 35.91 -43.54 9.65
CA SER A 337 35.57 -44.05 8.31
C SER A 337 34.08 -43.96 7.94
N GLN A 338 33.20 -43.67 8.89
CA GLN A 338 31.74 -43.55 8.68
C GLN A 338 31.28 -42.09 8.47
N LEU A 339 32.21 -41.15 8.32
CA LEU A 339 31.92 -39.73 8.22
C LEU A 339 31.11 -39.40 6.95
N ARG A 340 29.97 -38.75 7.14
CA ARG A 340 29.06 -38.29 6.09
C ARG A 340 29.11 -36.78 5.90
N HIS A 341 29.26 -36.02 6.98
CA HIS A 341 29.29 -34.57 6.94
C HIS A 341 30.57 -34.06 7.59
N LEU A 342 31.34 -33.26 6.84
CA LEU A 342 32.57 -32.64 7.33
C LEU A 342 32.56 -31.15 7.02
N ASP A 343 32.64 -30.34 8.08
CA ASP A 343 32.73 -28.89 8.00
C ASP A 343 34.12 -28.42 8.44
N LEU A 344 34.87 -27.86 7.49
CA LEU A 344 36.17 -27.24 7.66
C LEU A 344 36.15 -25.75 7.27
N GLY A 345 34.97 -25.14 7.19
CA GLY A 345 34.81 -23.73 6.79
C GLY A 345 35.48 -22.75 7.75
N TYR A 346 35.76 -21.54 7.27
CA TYR A 346 36.35 -20.45 8.09
C TYR A 346 37.64 -20.88 8.81
N ASN A 347 38.57 -21.49 8.08
CA ASN A 347 39.89 -21.90 8.58
C ASN A 347 41.01 -21.21 7.80
N GLN A 348 42.25 -21.68 7.97
CA GLN A 348 43.44 -21.13 7.31
C GLN A 348 44.09 -22.12 6.35
N LEU A 349 43.32 -23.08 5.81
CA LEU A 349 43.82 -24.12 4.94
C LEU A 349 44.23 -23.53 3.59
N SER A 350 45.50 -23.71 3.22
CA SER A 350 46.02 -23.31 1.89
C SER A 350 45.82 -24.38 0.81
N LYS A 351 45.54 -25.62 1.23
CA LYS A 351 45.31 -26.78 0.38
C LYS A 351 44.26 -27.69 1.01
N VAL A 352 43.57 -28.46 0.17
CA VAL A 352 42.66 -29.51 0.63
C VAL A 352 43.45 -30.62 1.34
N PRO A 353 43.10 -31.01 2.58
CA PRO A 353 43.82 -32.04 3.34
C PRO A 353 43.83 -33.42 2.63
N LEU A 354 44.99 -34.10 2.63
CA LEU A 354 45.13 -35.43 2.02
C LEU A 354 44.28 -36.50 2.71
N THR A 355 43.96 -36.31 4.00
CA THR A 355 43.15 -37.24 4.79
C THR A 355 41.74 -37.45 4.22
N LEU A 356 41.20 -36.47 3.48
CA LEU A 356 39.88 -36.59 2.84
C LEU A 356 39.80 -37.75 1.84
N ARG A 357 40.93 -38.19 1.28
CA ARG A 357 40.97 -39.33 0.35
C ARG A 357 40.50 -40.65 0.99
N GLY A 358 40.52 -40.75 2.31
CA GLY A 358 40.07 -41.94 3.04
C GLY A 358 38.55 -42.01 3.28
N LEU A 359 37.81 -40.93 3.04
CA LEU A 359 36.42 -40.76 3.50
C LEU A 359 35.40 -41.08 2.40
N SER A 360 35.32 -42.36 1.98
CA SER A 360 34.44 -42.78 0.87
C SER A 360 32.93 -42.67 1.14
N THR A 361 32.54 -42.50 2.40
CA THR A 361 31.17 -42.34 2.89
C THR A 361 30.70 -40.88 2.92
N LEU A 362 31.59 -39.92 2.64
CA LEU A 362 31.31 -38.49 2.77
C LEU A 362 30.26 -38.03 1.76
N GLU A 363 29.19 -37.41 2.25
CA GLU A 363 28.05 -36.86 1.51
C GLU A 363 28.16 -35.33 1.41
N THR A 364 28.62 -34.64 2.46
CA THR A 364 28.77 -33.17 2.48
C THR A 364 30.16 -32.76 2.93
N LEU A 365 30.77 -31.84 2.18
CA LEU A 365 32.06 -31.25 2.49
C LEU A 365 32.00 -29.73 2.36
N ASP A 366 32.26 -29.04 3.47
CA ASP A 366 32.44 -27.59 3.50
C ASP A 366 33.91 -27.23 3.71
N LEU A 367 34.47 -26.48 2.75
CA LEU A 367 35.81 -25.92 2.74
C LEU A 367 35.78 -24.40 2.46
N SER A 368 34.63 -23.76 2.66
CA SER A 368 34.44 -22.35 2.37
C SER A 368 35.27 -21.43 3.27
N SER A 369 35.53 -20.21 2.80
CA SER A 369 36.26 -19.19 3.55
C SER A 369 37.62 -19.71 4.08
N ASN A 370 38.39 -20.32 3.18
CA ASN A 370 39.77 -20.77 3.41
C ASN A 370 40.71 -20.07 2.40
N TYR A 371 41.98 -20.48 2.35
CA TYR A 371 42.99 -19.92 1.44
C TYR A 371 43.40 -20.91 0.33
N ILE A 372 42.50 -21.79 -0.09
CA ILE A 372 42.80 -22.84 -1.07
C ILE A 372 43.04 -22.21 -2.45
N THR A 373 44.18 -22.50 -3.07
CA THR A 373 44.58 -21.90 -4.36
C THR A 373 44.47 -22.86 -5.56
N GLU A 374 44.59 -24.17 -5.33
CA GLU A 374 44.64 -25.19 -6.38
C GLU A 374 43.92 -26.49 -5.98
N LEU A 375 43.31 -27.15 -6.97
CA LEU A 375 42.72 -28.49 -6.87
C LEU A 375 43.37 -29.44 -7.87
N ASN A 376 43.78 -30.61 -7.40
CA ASN A 376 44.43 -31.64 -8.22
C ASN A 376 43.44 -32.78 -8.54
N CYS A 377 43.69 -33.54 -9.61
CA CYS A 377 42.82 -34.67 -10.00
C CYS A 377 42.60 -35.70 -8.88
N ASN A 378 43.57 -35.83 -7.98
CA ASN A 378 43.52 -36.78 -6.87
C ASN A 378 42.92 -36.19 -5.58
N THR A 379 42.40 -34.95 -5.62
CA THR A 379 41.89 -34.27 -4.41
C THR A 379 40.63 -34.95 -3.88
N PHE A 380 39.67 -35.29 -4.75
CA PHE A 380 38.38 -35.89 -4.35
C PHE A 380 38.17 -37.31 -4.91
N LEU A 381 39.24 -37.98 -5.34
CA LEU A 381 39.19 -39.23 -6.12
C LEU A 381 38.25 -40.31 -5.54
N ASN A 382 38.20 -40.45 -4.21
CA ASN A 382 37.46 -41.50 -3.51
C ASN A 382 36.10 -41.05 -2.94
N LEU A 383 35.73 -39.76 -3.07
CA LEU A 383 34.52 -39.19 -2.47
C LEU A 383 33.27 -39.45 -3.32
N THR A 384 33.05 -40.71 -3.69
CA THR A 384 32.02 -41.11 -4.67
C THR A 384 30.57 -40.86 -4.21
N ARG A 385 30.35 -40.68 -2.90
CA ARG A 385 29.05 -40.39 -2.28
C ARG A 385 28.77 -38.90 -2.08
N LEU A 386 29.71 -38.03 -2.46
CA LEU A 386 29.60 -36.60 -2.19
C LEU A 386 28.43 -36.00 -2.99
N THR A 387 27.47 -35.42 -2.28
CA THR A 387 26.29 -34.74 -2.84
C THR A 387 26.46 -33.22 -2.82
N THR A 388 27.16 -32.68 -1.82
CA THR A 388 27.30 -31.24 -1.63
C THR A 388 28.75 -30.87 -1.38
N LEU A 389 29.29 -29.98 -2.20
CA LEU A 389 30.65 -29.47 -2.09
C LEU A 389 30.63 -27.94 -2.06
N ASN A 390 31.09 -27.37 -0.94
CA ASN A 390 31.23 -25.93 -0.78
C ASN A 390 32.71 -25.51 -0.74
N LEU A 391 33.11 -24.72 -1.72
CA LEU A 391 34.44 -24.13 -1.89
C LEU A 391 34.36 -22.60 -2.00
N ASN A 392 33.22 -22.00 -1.64
CA ASN A 392 33.00 -20.56 -1.72
C ASN A 392 34.07 -19.77 -0.97
N GLN A 393 34.39 -18.55 -1.41
CA GLN A 393 35.36 -17.67 -0.74
C GLN A 393 36.73 -18.33 -0.51
N ASN A 394 37.32 -18.84 -1.60
CA ASN A 394 38.69 -19.34 -1.62
C ASN A 394 39.50 -18.55 -2.68
N LEU A 395 40.70 -19.01 -3.01
CA LEU A 395 41.61 -18.37 -3.97
C LEU A 395 41.84 -19.26 -5.20
N ILE A 396 40.86 -20.12 -5.54
CA ILE A 396 40.99 -21.10 -6.61
C ILE A 396 40.94 -20.39 -7.96
N SER A 397 41.99 -20.56 -8.76
CA SER A 397 42.12 -19.86 -10.05
C SER A 397 41.83 -20.73 -11.28
N LYS A 398 41.96 -22.06 -11.14
CA LYS A 398 41.68 -23.05 -12.19
C LYS A 398 41.15 -24.35 -11.59
N ILE A 399 40.27 -25.02 -12.32
CA ILE A 399 39.81 -26.38 -12.03
C ILE A 399 40.00 -27.20 -13.30
N LYS A 400 40.38 -28.48 -13.14
CA LYS A 400 40.50 -29.45 -14.23
C LYS A 400 39.33 -30.42 -14.16
N GLY A 401 38.82 -30.90 -15.30
CA GLY A 401 37.70 -31.87 -15.34
C GLY A 401 37.91 -33.13 -14.51
N CYS A 402 39.15 -33.64 -14.44
CA CYS A 402 39.48 -34.81 -13.61
C CYS A 402 39.13 -34.65 -12.11
N VAL A 403 39.03 -33.41 -11.60
CA VAL A 403 38.70 -33.15 -10.18
C VAL A 403 37.30 -33.64 -9.82
N PHE A 404 36.35 -33.54 -10.75
CA PHE A 404 34.95 -33.94 -10.55
C PHE A 404 34.62 -35.30 -11.19
N GLN A 405 35.58 -35.96 -11.83
CA GLN A 405 35.37 -37.18 -12.63
C GLN A 405 34.68 -38.34 -11.87
N ASN A 406 34.92 -38.46 -10.56
CA ASN A 406 34.38 -39.55 -9.74
C ASN A 406 33.18 -39.14 -8.86
N LEU A 407 32.76 -37.88 -8.93
CA LEU A 407 31.75 -37.30 -8.03
C LEU A 407 30.34 -37.41 -8.63
N ASN A 408 29.93 -38.64 -8.94
CA ASN A 408 28.71 -38.92 -9.70
C ASN A 408 27.41 -38.60 -8.93
N ASP A 409 27.48 -38.54 -7.60
CA ASP A 409 26.34 -38.26 -6.72
C ASP A 409 26.17 -36.76 -6.40
N LEU A 410 27.00 -35.87 -6.96
CA LEU A 410 26.91 -34.42 -6.71
C LEU A 410 25.57 -33.84 -7.16
N ILE A 411 24.95 -33.10 -6.25
CA ILE A 411 23.70 -32.36 -6.42
C ILE A 411 23.97 -30.86 -6.39
N GLU A 412 24.87 -30.41 -5.51
CA GLU A 412 25.17 -28.99 -5.31
C GLU A 412 26.67 -28.73 -5.24
N VAL A 413 27.12 -27.75 -6.02
CA VAL A 413 28.50 -27.28 -6.03
C VAL A 413 28.52 -25.76 -5.91
N ASN A 414 29.15 -25.26 -4.86
CA ASN A 414 29.36 -23.82 -4.64
C ASN A 414 30.85 -23.48 -4.76
N ILE A 415 31.20 -22.68 -5.78
CA ILE A 415 32.56 -22.17 -6.04
C ILE A 415 32.49 -20.67 -6.31
N GLY A 416 31.55 -20.00 -5.64
CA GLY A 416 31.45 -18.53 -5.65
C GLY A 416 32.68 -17.85 -5.04
N ASP A 417 32.79 -16.53 -5.23
CA ASP A 417 33.82 -15.67 -4.63
C ASP A 417 35.24 -16.31 -4.70
N ASN A 418 35.62 -16.80 -5.88
CA ASN A 418 36.93 -17.39 -6.16
C ASN A 418 37.64 -16.60 -7.28
N ALA A 419 38.81 -17.08 -7.70
CA ALA A 419 39.61 -16.44 -8.74
C ALA A 419 39.53 -17.16 -10.10
N LEU A 420 38.47 -17.94 -10.36
CA LEU A 420 38.39 -18.76 -11.59
C LEU A 420 38.36 -17.87 -12.82
N PHE A 421 39.27 -18.09 -13.77
CA PHE A 421 39.33 -17.33 -15.03
C PHE A 421 39.11 -18.19 -16.28
N THR A 422 39.05 -19.51 -16.13
CA THR A 422 38.72 -20.48 -17.19
C THR A 422 38.11 -21.74 -16.59
N PHE A 423 37.24 -22.42 -17.34
CA PHE A 423 36.75 -23.74 -16.95
C PHE A 423 37.69 -24.89 -17.31
N ASP A 424 38.63 -24.75 -18.25
CA ASP A 424 39.60 -25.80 -18.64
C ASP A 424 39.01 -27.24 -18.70
N ASN A 425 37.90 -27.40 -19.43
CA ASN A 425 37.12 -28.64 -19.56
C ASN A 425 36.52 -29.20 -18.25
N THR A 426 36.41 -28.40 -17.19
CA THR A 426 35.90 -28.80 -15.86
C THR A 426 34.55 -29.48 -15.94
N PHE A 427 33.59 -28.86 -16.64
CA PHE A 427 32.22 -29.36 -16.76
C PHE A 427 31.97 -30.18 -18.05
N LYS A 428 33.04 -30.59 -18.75
CA LYS A 428 32.92 -31.61 -19.79
C LYS A 428 32.75 -33.02 -19.21
N VAL A 429 33.01 -33.20 -17.93
CA VAL A 429 32.60 -34.42 -17.21
C VAL A 429 31.08 -34.39 -17.02
N SER A 430 30.41 -35.52 -17.27
CA SER A 430 28.98 -35.65 -17.03
C SER A 430 28.68 -35.76 -15.54
N LEU A 431 28.01 -34.75 -14.98
CA LEU A 431 27.53 -34.72 -13.60
C LEU A 431 26.01 -34.90 -13.60
N GLN A 432 25.55 -36.14 -13.73
CA GLN A 432 24.16 -36.48 -14.06
C GLN A 432 23.11 -36.12 -12.99
N LYS A 433 23.55 -35.81 -11.77
CA LYS A 433 22.66 -35.46 -10.64
C LYS A 433 22.80 -33.99 -10.21
N LEU A 434 23.70 -33.22 -10.83
CA LEU A 434 23.96 -31.85 -10.41
C LEU A 434 22.74 -31.00 -10.71
N GLU A 435 22.11 -30.45 -9.67
CA GLU A 435 20.92 -29.60 -9.77
C GLU A 435 21.25 -28.13 -9.54
N SER A 436 22.28 -27.81 -8.73
CA SER A 436 22.65 -26.44 -8.37
C SER A 436 24.15 -26.19 -8.56
N LEU A 437 24.48 -25.13 -9.28
CA LEU A 437 25.85 -24.68 -9.50
C LEU A 437 25.95 -23.18 -9.24
N ASN A 438 26.74 -22.81 -8.24
CA ASN A 438 27.02 -21.42 -7.93
C ASN A 438 28.46 -21.04 -8.31
N LEU A 439 28.58 -20.06 -9.21
CA LEU A 439 29.84 -19.53 -9.75
C LEU A 439 29.92 -18.01 -9.60
N HIS A 440 29.12 -17.41 -8.72
CA HIS A 440 29.07 -15.96 -8.55
C HIS A 440 30.45 -15.37 -8.22
N ASN A 441 30.70 -14.13 -8.63
CA ASN A 441 31.93 -13.37 -8.32
C ASN A 441 33.23 -14.13 -8.62
N ASN A 442 33.35 -14.70 -9.81
CA ASN A 442 34.60 -15.26 -10.32
C ASN A 442 35.28 -14.35 -11.36
N GLY A 443 36.54 -14.65 -11.68
CA GLY A 443 37.37 -13.93 -12.66
C GLY A 443 37.12 -14.27 -14.14
N LEU A 444 36.06 -15.02 -14.46
CA LEU A 444 35.73 -15.46 -15.81
C LEU A 444 35.33 -14.26 -16.69
N LEU A 445 35.97 -14.11 -17.84
CA LEU A 445 35.69 -13.00 -18.77
C LEU A 445 34.63 -13.35 -19.84
N GLN A 446 34.56 -14.62 -20.22
CA GLN A 446 33.72 -15.10 -21.33
C GLN A 446 33.08 -16.44 -21.02
N LEU A 447 31.91 -16.69 -21.61
CA LEU A 447 31.21 -17.97 -21.59
C LEU A 447 31.13 -18.48 -23.04
N MET A 448 31.76 -19.62 -23.29
CA MET A 448 31.93 -20.24 -24.59
C MET A 448 30.90 -21.37 -24.82
N PRO A 449 30.63 -21.75 -26.08
CA PRO A 449 29.90 -22.99 -26.36
C PRO A 449 30.61 -24.19 -25.71
N GLU A 450 29.83 -25.18 -25.28
CA GLU A 450 30.29 -26.39 -24.58
C GLU A 450 30.76 -26.21 -23.13
N ASP A 451 30.78 -25.00 -22.57
CA ASP A 451 31.17 -24.79 -21.17
C ASP A 451 30.27 -25.54 -20.18
N PHE A 452 29.00 -25.76 -20.54
CA PHE A 452 28.00 -26.46 -19.71
C PHE A 452 27.32 -27.65 -20.40
N SER A 453 27.87 -28.15 -21.52
CA SER A 453 27.17 -29.09 -22.42
C SER A 453 26.75 -30.41 -21.77
N ASN A 454 27.43 -30.85 -20.72
CA ASN A 454 27.17 -32.14 -20.06
C ASN A 454 26.46 -32.01 -18.70
N LEU A 455 25.87 -30.84 -18.40
CA LEU A 455 25.15 -30.55 -17.15
C LEU A 455 23.62 -30.54 -17.35
N SER A 456 23.07 -31.56 -18.01
CA SER A 456 21.65 -31.60 -18.39
C SER A 456 20.67 -31.70 -17.21
N SER A 457 21.12 -32.15 -16.03
CA SER A 457 20.32 -32.19 -14.80
C SER A 457 20.19 -30.84 -14.08
N LEU A 458 20.98 -29.84 -14.48
CA LEU A 458 21.10 -28.58 -13.76
C LEU A 458 19.78 -27.81 -13.78
N ARG A 459 19.34 -27.34 -12.61
CA ARG A 459 18.11 -26.56 -12.41
C ARG A 459 18.37 -25.12 -12.03
N SER A 460 19.46 -24.86 -11.30
CA SER A 460 19.85 -23.54 -10.83
C SER A 460 21.30 -23.24 -11.20
N LEU A 461 21.52 -22.10 -11.85
CA LEU A 461 22.84 -21.60 -12.22
C LEU A 461 22.97 -20.13 -11.81
N ASP A 462 23.95 -19.85 -10.97
CA ASP A 462 24.30 -18.49 -10.56
C ASP A 462 25.65 -18.06 -11.14
N LEU A 463 25.59 -17.04 -11.98
CA LEU A 463 26.69 -16.37 -12.67
C LEU A 463 26.60 -14.85 -12.43
N GLU A 464 26.12 -14.41 -11.26
CA GLU A 464 26.22 -13.00 -10.87
C GLU A 464 27.69 -12.61 -10.68
N LYS A 465 28.10 -11.44 -11.16
CA LYS A 465 29.38 -10.86 -10.76
C LYS A 465 29.36 -9.34 -10.82
N ASP A 466 30.27 -8.71 -10.09
CA ASP A 466 30.41 -7.24 -10.10
C ASP A 466 30.76 -6.64 -11.47
N THR A 467 31.34 -7.43 -12.39
CA THR A 467 31.73 -7.00 -13.74
C THR A 467 30.75 -7.52 -14.79
N TYR A 468 31.22 -8.08 -15.92
CA TYR A 468 30.32 -8.67 -16.91
C TYR A 468 30.95 -9.82 -17.71
N TYR A 469 30.12 -10.74 -18.18
CA TYR A 469 30.54 -11.83 -19.06
C TYR A 469 30.32 -11.47 -20.54
N ASN A 470 31.29 -11.79 -21.39
CA ASN A 470 31.04 -11.91 -22.83
C ASN A 470 30.40 -13.27 -23.11
N VAL A 471 29.09 -13.31 -23.36
CA VAL A 471 28.34 -14.54 -23.61
C VAL A 471 28.28 -14.81 -25.11
N TYR A 472 28.88 -15.93 -25.55
CA TYR A 472 28.85 -16.36 -26.93
C TYR A 472 27.56 -17.15 -27.25
N GLU A 473 27.21 -17.22 -28.54
CA GLU A 473 26.06 -17.99 -29.02
C GLU A 473 26.20 -19.46 -28.63
N GLY A 474 25.14 -20.06 -28.06
CA GLY A 474 25.16 -21.46 -27.64
C GLY A 474 25.91 -21.75 -26.34
N ALA A 475 26.33 -20.74 -25.57
CA ALA A 475 27.04 -20.94 -24.30
C ALA A 475 26.26 -21.80 -23.29
N PHE A 476 24.92 -21.72 -23.27
CA PHE A 476 24.07 -22.52 -22.37
C PHE A 476 23.48 -23.77 -23.02
N GLN A 477 23.96 -24.17 -24.21
CA GLN A 477 23.51 -25.39 -24.85
C GLN A 477 23.87 -26.60 -23.99
N GLY A 478 22.91 -27.51 -23.79
CA GLY A 478 23.02 -28.68 -22.91
C GLY A 478 22.37 -28.51 -21.53
N LEU A 479 21.96 -27.29 -21.16
CA LEU A 479 21.24 -26.99 -19.91
C LEU A 479 19.72 -27.20 -20.05
N ASP A 480 19.32 -28.40 -20.49
CA ASP A 480 17.95 -28.68 -20.95
C ASP A 480 16.87 -28.54 -19.86
N ASN A 481 17.22 -28.72 -18.59
CA ASN A 481 16.32 -28.65 -17.43
C ASN A 481 16.49 -27.40 -16.57
N LEU A 482 17.25 -26.40 -17.03
CA LEU A 482 17.52 -25.20 -16.24
C LEU A 482 16.26 -24.39 -15.99
N GLN A 483 15.96 -24.13 -14.72
CA GLN A 483 14.77 -23.40 -14.26
C GLN A 483 15.11 -21.99 -13.79
N THR A 484 16.27 -21.80 -13.15
CA THR A 484 16.71 -20.52 -12.59
C THR A 484 18.09 -20.16 -13.10
N LEU A 485 18.21 -18.93 -13.63
CA LEU A 485 19.47 -18.35 -14.09
C LEU A 485 19.63 -16.94 -13.52
N SER A 486 20.75 -16.68 -12.86
CA SER A 486 21.24 -15.34 -12.54
C SER A 486 22.51 -15.06 -13.33
N ILE A 487 22.60 -13.93 -14.03
CA ILE A 487 23.78 -13.60 -14.84
C ILE A 487 24.01 -12.09 -14.98
N THR A 488 25.29 -11.71 -15.08
CA THR A 488 25.71 -10.34 -15.42
C THR A 488 26.33 -10.25 -16.83
N PRO A 489 25.53 -10.15 -17.90
CA PRO A 489 26.06 -10.11 -19.27
C PRO A 489 26.61 -8.72 -19.63
N GLY A 490 27.66 -8.68 -20.47
CA GLY A 490 28.27 -7.43 -20.93
C GLY A 490 27.44 -6.71 -21.97
N HIS A 491 26.86 -7.47 -22.89
CA HIS A 491 25.97 -6.96 -23.92
C HIS A 491 24.84 -7.96 -24.16
N TYR A 492 23.66 -7.42 -24.44
CA TYR A 492 22.51 -8.23 -24.81
C TYR A 492 22.63 -8.76 -26.24
N ARG A 493 22.43 -10.07 -26.41
CA ARG A 493 22.27 -10.73 -27.72
C ARG A 493 21.15 -11.76 -27.59
N LYS A 494 20.20 -11.79 -28.51
CA LYS A 494 19.05 -12.73 -28.46
C LYS A 494 19.52 -14.20 -28.46
N GLU A 495 20.63 -14.45 -29.15
CA GLU A 495 21.26 -15.76 -29.33
C GLU A 495 21.88 -16.29 -28.02
N MET A 496 22.06 -15.45 -27.00
CA MET A 496 22.68 -15.85 -25.75
C MET A 496 21.85 -16.87 -24.97
N PHE A 497 20.51 -16.88 -25.11
CA PHE A 497 19.62 -17.77 -24.36
C PHE A 497 19.19 -19.02 -25.14
N ILE A 498 19.86 -19.31 -26.27
CA ILE A 498 19.62 -20.56 -27.00
C ILE A 498 19.93 -21.74 -26.07
N GLY A 499 19.02 -22.72 -26.02
CA GLY A 499 19.12 -23.91 -25.15
C GLY A 499 18.32 -23.82 -23.84
N LEU A 500 17.76 -22.65 -23.48
CA LEU A 500 17.09 -22.43 -22.18
C LEU A 500 15.56 -22.51 -22.25
N ALA A 501 15.02 -23.55 -22.88
CA ALA A 501 13.58 -23.65 -23.13
C ALA A 501 12.72 -23.83 -21.86
N GLN A 502 13.27 -24.43 -20.80
CA GLN A 502 12.58 -24.71 -19.52
C GLN A 502 12.77 -23.61 -18.46
N LEU A 503 13.45 -22.51 -18.81
CA LEU A 503 13.76 -21.46 -17.85
C LEU A 503 12.49 -20.76 -17.36
N GLU A 504 12.30 -20.76 -16.04
CA GLU A 504 11.16 -20.13 -15.37
C GLU A 504 11.53 -18.79 -14.73
N ASN A 505 12.74 -18.68 -14.19
CA ASN A 505 13.23 -17.53 -13.44
C ASN A 505 14.53 -17.01 -14.04
N LEU A 506 14.53 -15.75 -14.47
CA LEU A 506 15.71 -15.08 -15.02
C LEU A 506 15.99 -13.79 -14.26
N THR A 507 17.21 -13.66 -13.75
CA THR A 507 17.75 -12.42 -13.19
C THR A 507 18.89 -11.92 -14.06
N LEU A 508 18.73 -10.71 -14.61
CA LEU A 508 19.76 -10.04 -15.40
C LEU A 508 20.29 -8.83 -14.63
N HIS A 509 21.59 -8.87 -14.36
CA HIS A 509 22.34 -7.77 -13.76
C HIS A 509 23.07 -7.03 -14.89
N LEU A 510 22.83 -5.74 -15.04
CA LEU A 510 23.31 -4.95 -16.16
C LEU A 510 24.30 -3.88 -15.67
N THR A 511 25.55 -4.01 -16.08
CA THR A 511 26.67 -3.14 -15.65
C THR A 511 27.21 -2.23 -16.78
N LEU A 512 26.98 -2.59 -18.03
CA LEU A 512 27.40 -1.85 -19.22
C LEU A 512 26.24 -1.47 -20.14
N ASP A 513 26.52 -0.57 -21.10
CA ASP A 513 25.64 -0.11 -22.17
C ASP A 513 24.76 -1.22 -22.75
N TRP A 514 23.50 -1.25 -22.33
CA TRP A 514 22.44 -1.92 -23.07
C TRP A 514 22.13 -1.09 -24.32
N LYS A 515 22.96 -1.25 -25.36
CA LYS A 515 22.69 -0.70 -26.68
C LYS A 515 21.77 -1.66 -27.43
N LEU A 516 20.47 -1.42 -27.35
CA LEU A 516 19.53 -1.90 -28.37
C LEU A 516 19.97 -1.27 -29.69
N LYS A 517 20.75 -1.99 -30.52
CA LYS A 517 21.01 -1.53 -31.89
C LYS A 517 19.66 -1.45 -32.62
N SER A 518 19.13 -0.24 -32.76
CA SER A 518 18.00 0.08 -33.62
C SER A 518 18.46 0.06 -35.09
N SER A 519 19.00 -1.05 -35.56
CA SER A 519 19.31 -1.24 -36.98
C SER A 519 18.21 -2.08 -37.59
N GLN A 520 17.22 -1.39 -38.18
CA GLN A 520 16.34 -1.86 -39.24
C GLN A 520 16.02 -3.37 -39.27
N GLN A 521 14.88 -3.79 -38.69
CA GLN A 521 13.96 -4.81 -39.25
C GLN A 521 12.87 -5.19 -38.24
N ASN A 522 11.67 -5.45 -38.76
CA ASN A 522 10.38 -5.72 -38.10
C ASN A 522 10.31 -6.96 -37.17
N ASP A 523 11.43 -7.46 -36.62
CA ASP A 523 11.41 -8.68 -35.79
C ASP A 523 12.32 -8.62 -34.55
N TYR A 524 12.22 -7.53 -33.80
CA TYR A 524 12.87 -7.43 -32.50
C TYR A 524 12.08 -8.22 -31.45
N SER A 525 12.54 -9.43 -31.11
CA SER A 525 11.92 -10.30 -30.10
C SER A 525 13.01 -10.82 -29.14
N PRO A 526 13.47 -10.02 -28.16
CA PRO A 526 14.68 -10.30 -27.40
C PRO A 526 14.55 -11.62 -26.64
N PHE A 527 13.41 -11.88 -26.00
CA PHE A 527 13.21 -13.04 -25.15
C PHE A 527 12.48 -14.20 -25.84
N SER A 528 12.46 -14.25 -27.18
CA SER A 528 11.69 -15.28 -27.90
C SER A 528 12.15 -16.72 -27.63
N ASN A 529 13.38 -16.89 -27.14
CA ASN A 529 13.95 -18.19 -26.79
C ASN A 529 13.55 -18.67 -25.37
N LEU A 530 12.74 -17.90 -24.64
CA LEU A 530 12.35 -18.17 -23.25
C LEU A 530 10.81 -18.31 -23.11
N PRO A 531 10.19 -19.32 -23.74
CA PRO A 531 8.72 -19.43 -23.82
C PRO A 531 8.03 -19.70 -22.48
N ASN A 532 8.74 -20.32 -21.52
CA ASN A 532 8.21 -20.74 -20.22
C ASN A 532 8.57 -19.77 -19.08
N LEU A 533 9.16 -18.62 -19.38
CA LEU A 533 9.62 -17.68 -18.37
C LEU A 533 8.42 -17.10 -17.59
N LYS A 534 8.41 -17.31 -16.28
CA LYS A 534 7.40 -16.83 -15.34
C LYS A 534 7.85 -15.59 -14.58
N LYS A 535 9.13 -15.49 -14.24
CA LYS A 535 9.71 -14.36 -13.50
C LYS A 535 10.91 -13.78 -14.21
N LEU A 536 10.88 -12.47 -14.42
CA LEU A 536 11.99 -11.70 -14.98
C LEU A 536 12.37 -10.58 -14.01
N ILE A 537 13.64 -10.53 -13.63
CA ILE A 537 14.22 -9.45 -12.84
C ILE A 537 15.31 -8.77 -13.68
N LEU A 538 15.19 -7.46 -13.86
CA LEU A 538 16.15 -6.61 -14.56
C LEU A 538 16.72 -5.60 -13.55
N LYS A 539 18.01 -5.69 -13.24
CA LYS A 539 18.70 -4.77 -12.33
C LYS A 539 19.80 -4.02 -13.06
N VAL A 540 19.81 -2.70 -12.98
CA VAL A 540 20.85 -1.86 -13.58
C VAL A 540 21.66 -1.16 -12.50
N TYR A 541 22.96 -1.47 -12.41
CA TYR A 541 23.84 -0.88 -11.40
C TYR A 541 24.54 0.40 -11.88
N ASN A 542 24.72 0.58 -13.20
CA ASN A 542 25.43 1.73 -13.76
C ASN A 542 24.47 2.73 -14.44
N THR A 543 24.66 4.02 -14.18
CA THR A 543 23.66 5.06 -14.46
C THR A 543 23.73 5.70 -15.84
N PHE A 544 24.68 5.32 -16.70
CA PHE A 544 25.04 6.22 -17.80
C PHE A 544 24.30 6.02 -19.14
N LEU A 545 23.70 4.88 -19.51
CA LEU A 545 23.26 4.70 -20.92
C LEU A 545 22.12 3.68 -21.19
N VAL A 546 20.95 3.71 -20.51
CA VAL A 546 19.78 2.96 -21.06
C VAL A 546 19.15 3.78 -22.19
N GLN A 547 19.32 3.33 -23.44
CA GLN A 547 18.72 3.94 -24.64
C GLN A 547 17.20 3.66 -24.73
N ASP A 548 16.50 4.31 -25.67
CA ASP A 548 15.04 4.22 -25.81
C ASP A 548 14.54 2.77 -25.85
N ILE A 549 13.69 2.43 -24.87
CA ILE A 549 13.05 1.13 -24.77
C ILE A 549 11.87 1.11 -25.74
N THR A 550 11.85 0.15 -26.66
CA THR A 550 10.76 -0.02 -27.62
C THR A 550 9.56 -0.75 -26.99
N GLN A 551 8.37 -0.58 -27.58
CA GLN A 551 7.15 -1.28 -27.14
C GLN A 551 7.27 -2.82 -27.21
N ASP A 552 8.15 -3.34 -28.08
CA ASP A 552 8.32 -4.77 -28.32
C ASP A 552 9.40 -5.41 -27.43
N LEU A 553 9.94 -4.70 -26.44
CA LEU A 553 10.98 -5.24 -25.54
C LEU A 553 10.55 -6.55 -24.87
N LEU A 554 9.30 -6.68 -24.46
CA LEU A 554 8.79 -7.87 -23.75
C LEU A 554 8.19 -8.93 -24.72
N LYS A 555 8.41 -8.77 -26.03
CA LYS A 555 7.90 -9.70 -27.04
C LYS A 555 8.50 -11.09 -26.83
N GLY A 556 7.60 -12.09 -26.76
CA GLY A 556 7.94 -13.50 -26.51
C GLY A 556 7.54 -13.99 -25.12
N LEU A 557 7.36 -13.10 -24.14
CA LEU A 557 7.14 -13.42 -22.72
C LEU A 557 5.67 -13.68 -22.37
N LYS A 558 5.01 -14.57 -23.10
CA LYS A 558 3.56 -14.86 -22.93
C LYS A 558 3.21 -15.52 -21.59
N SER A 559 4.17 -16.20 -20.98
CA SER A 559 4.01 -16.93 -19.71
C SER A 559 4.38 -16.10 -18.47
N LEU A 560 4.82 -14.84 -18.66
CA LEU A 560 5.35 -14.01 -17.59
C LEU A 560 4.26 -13.63 -16.58
N GLU A 561 4.52 -13.94 -15.32
CA GLU A 561 3.65 -13.64 -14.18
C GLU A 561 4.22 -12.52 -13.29
N SER A 562 5.55 -12.37 -13.24
CA SER A 562 6.23 -11.38 -12.41
C SER A 562 7.33 -10.66 -13.19
N LEU A 563 7.27 -9.33 -13.21
CA LEU A 563 8.31 -8.48 -13.76
C LEU A 563 8.81 -7.53 -12.68
N THR A 564 10.11 -7.60 -12.38
CA THR A 564 10.79 -6.63 -11.54
C THR A 564 11.82 -5.89 -12.37
N SER A 565 11.77 -4.57 -12.31
CA SER A 565 12.69 -3.67 -12.95
C SER A 565 13.22 -2.69 -11.92
N ASP A 566 14.54 -2.72 -11.72
CA ASP A 566 15.25 -1.78 -10.86
C ASP A 566 16.18 -0.94 -11.73
N ASN A 567 15.91 0.37 -11.76
CA ASN A 567 16.75 1.37 -12.41
C ASN A 567 16.86 1.21 -13.94
N PHE A 568 15.90 0.53 -14.58
CA PHE A 568 15.91 0.18 -16.01
C PHE A 568 14.97 1.02 -16.87
N PHE A 569 13.70 1.23 -16.46
CA PHE A 569 12.71 1.98 -17.26
C PHE A 569 12.80 3.51 -17.08
N ARG A 570 13.92 4.12 -17.46
CA ARG A 570 14.23 5.55 -17.16
C ARG A 570 13.55 6.61 -18.01
N LYS A 571 12.75 6.21 -19.00
CA LYS A 571 12.04 7.10 -19.93
C LYS A 571 10.56 6.77 -19.96
N LEU A 572 9.77 7.61 -20.62
CA LEU A 572 8.34 7.40 -20.79
C LEU A 572 8.06 6.03 -21.40
N LEU A 573 7.21 5.25 -20.72
CA LEU A 573 6.77 3.94 -21.20
C LEU A 573 5.75 4.11 -22.32
N HIS A 574 5.90 3.30 -23.37
CA HIS A 574 4.91 3.26 -24.44
C HIS A 574 3.64 2.53 -23.94
N PRO A 575 2.42 2.96 -24.33
CA PRO A 575 1.18 2.29 -23.92
C PRO A 575 1.15 0.77 -24.19
N ASP A 576 1.77 0.33 -25.28
CA ASP A 576 1.84 -1.07 -25.67
C ASP A 576 2.99 -1.87 -25.03
N THR A 577 3.77 -1.31 -24.10
CA THR A 577 4.93 -1.99 -23.48
C THR A 577 4.58 -3.38 -22.91
N PHE A 578 3.38 -3.56 -22.33
CA PHE A 578 2.95 -4.84 -21.73
C PHE A 578 2.03 -5.68 -22.62
N LYS A 579 1.87 -5.32 -23.90
CA LYS A 579 1.01 -6.03 -24.86
C LYS A 579 1.31 -7.53 -24.99
N HIS A 580 2.56 -7.92 -24.74
CA HIS A 580 3.02 -9.30 -24.89
C HIS A 580 3.05 -10.11 -23.59
N THR A 581 2.63 -9.53 -22.46
CA THR A 581 2.68 -10.14 -21.12
C THR A 581 1.32 -10.17 -20.42
N PRO A 582 0.26 -10.77 -21.01
CA PRO A 582 -1.12 -10.67 -20.48
C PRO A 582 -1.37 -11.44 -19.17
N ARG A 583 -0.44 -12.30 -18.75
CA ARG A 583 -0.52 -13.11 -17.51
C ARG A 583 0.12 -12.43 -16.30
N LEU A 584 0.59 -11.19 -16.46
CA LEU A 584 1.30 -10.49 -15.40
C LEU A 584 0.40 -10.26 -14.18
N LYS A 585 0.87 -10.72 -13.02
CA LYS A 585 0.23 -10.56 -11.70
C LYS A 585 1.01 -9.61 -10.80
N VAL A 586 2.33 -9.56 -10.96
CA VAL A 586 3.24 -8.72 -10.18
C VAL A 586 4.06 -7.85 -11.12
N LEU A 587 3.96 -6.53 -10.94
CA LEU A 587 4.75 -5.55 -11.67
C LEU A 587 5.46 -4.65 -10.66
N GLN A 588 6.79 -4.60 -10.75
CA GLN A 588 7.62 -3.71 -9.95
C GLN A 588 8.52 -2.91 -10.88
N ILE A 589 8.39 -1.58 -10.81
CA ILE A 589 9.26 -0.65 -11.54
C ILE A 589 9.78 0.36 -10.52
N ILE A 590 10.98 0.13 -10.04
CA ILE A 590 11.58 0.89 -8.94
C ILE A 590 12.81 1.67 -9.42
N ASN A 591 13.11 2.78 -8.74
CA ASN A 591 14.29 3.62 -9.00
C ASN A 591 14.41 4.06 -10.48
N SER A 592 13.29 4.25 -11.17
CA SER A 592 13.25 4.42 -12.63
C SER A 592 12.89 5.84 -13.08
N ASP A 593 12.91 6.83 -12.17
CA ASP A 593 12.67 8.25 -12.48
C ASP A 593 11.35 8.55 -13.23
N LEU A 594 10.37 7.64 -13.17
CA LEU A 594 9.10 7.78 -13.90
C LEU A 594 8.27 8.93 -13.35
N SER A 595 7.91 9.89 -14.20
CA SER A 595 7.13 11.08 -13.81
C SER A 595 5.68 11.05 -14.26
N HIS A 596 5.40 10.38 -15.39
CA HIS A 596 4.08 10.30 -16.01
C HIS A 596 3.78 8.86 -16.46
N LEU A 597 2.55 8.41 -16.19
CA LEU A 597 2.00 7.13 -16.63
C LEU A 597 0.62 7.39 -17.24
N THR A 598 0.22 6.57 -18.21
CA THR A 598 -1.11 6.67 -18.83
C THR A 598 -1.95 5.42 -18.51
N PRO A 599 -3.28 5.52 -18.41
CA PRO A 599 -4.15 4.37 -18.12
C PRO A 599 -4.02 3.23 -19.14
N GLU A 600 -3.78 3.57 -20.41
CA GLU A 600 -3.68 2.63 -21.54
C GLU A 600 -2.58 1.58 -21.34
N LEU A 601 -1.52 1.95 -20.61
CA LEU A 601 -0.39 1.07 -20.28
C LEU A 601 -0.84 -0.23 -19.59
N PHE A 602 -1.91 -0.16 -18.79
CA PHE A 602 -2.38 -1.26 -17.95
C PHE A 602 -3.50 -2.09 -18.59
N TRP A 603 -4.09 -1.65 -19.71
CA TRP A 603 -5.21 -2.34 -20.35
C TRP A 603 -4.88 -3.77 -20.80
N GLN A 604 -3.60 -4.03 -21.09
CA GLN A 604 -3.14 -5.35 -21.53
C GLN A 604 -2.83 -6.31 -20.36
N ILE A 605 -2.89 -5.84 -19.11
CA ILE A 605 -2.56 -6.60 -17.89
C ILE A 605 -3.66 -6.47 -16.82
N PRO A 606 -4.93 -6.86 -17.11
CA PRO A 606 -6.06 -6.63 -16.22
C PRO A 606 -6.04 -7.48 -14.93
N ASN A 607 -5.26 -8.56 -14.91
CA ASN A 607 -5.14 -9.49 -13.77
C ASN A 607 -4.02 -9.12 -12.78
N LEU A 608 -3.52 -7.88 -12.85
CA LEU A 608 -2.45 -7.41 -11.99
C LEU A 608 -2.92 -7.33 -10.53
N GLN A 609 -2.22 -8.04 -9.65
CA GLN A 609 -2.55 -8.14 -8.22
C GLN A 609 -1.65 -7.26 -7.34
N ARG A 610 -0.38 -7.08 -7.76
CA ARG A 610 0.61 -6.28 -7.04
C ARG A 610 1.32 -5.32 -7.98
N LEU A 611 1.32 -4.03 -7.61
CA LEU A 611 1.98 -2.95 -8.33
C LEU A 611 2.91 -2.19 -7.39
N ASP A 612 4.21 -2.23 -7.68
CA ASP A 612 5.24 -1.42 -7.00
C ASP A 612 5.79 -0.38 -7.98
N LEU A 613 5.61 0.90 -7.65
CA LEU A 613 6.14 2.05 -8.37
C LEU A 613 6.98 2.93 -7.43
N SER A 614 7.61 2.33 -6.43
CA SER A 614 8.41 3.03 -5.44
C SER A 614 9.66 3.69 -6.00
N ASN A 615 10.09 4.77 -5.35
CA ASN A 615 11.30 5.53 -5.72
C ASN A 615 11.29 6.00 -7.19
N ASN A 616 10.17 6.57 -7.64
CA ASN A 616 10.06 7.23 -8.94
C ASN A 616 9.80 8.73 -8.74
N LYS A 617 9.30 9.43 -9.77
CA LYS A 617 9.03 10.88 -9.76
C LYS A 617 7.54 11.18 -10.02
N LEU A 618 6.64 10.25 -9.68
CA LEU A 618 5.22 10.40 -9.95
C LEU A 618 4.63 11.53 -9.11
N ARG A 619 3.83 12.40 -9.75
CA ARG A 619 3.20 13.56 -9.11
C ARG A 619 1.69 13.41 -8.86
N TYR A 620 1.04 12.58 -9.65
CA TYR A 620 -0.41 12.36 -9.63
C TYR A 620 -0.74 10.88 -9.84
N LEU A 621 -1.94 10.46 -9.43
CA LEU A 621 -2.45 9.08 -9.57
C LEU A 621 -3.54 8.92 -10.62
N ASP A 622 -3.70 9.91 -11.50
CA ASP A 622 -4.79 9.95 -12.50
C ASP A 622 -4.73 8.77 -13.48
N PHE A 623 -3.56 8.17 -13.67
CA PHE A 623 -3.39 6.97 -14.49
C PHE A 623 -4.20 5.76 -13.99
N LEU A 624 -4.56 5.72 -12.70
CA LEU A 624 -5.44 4.69 -12.15
C LEU A 624 -6.88 4.84 -12.68
N GLY A 625 -7.28 6.08 -13.00
CA GLY A 625 -8.56 6.40 -13.62
C GLY A 625 -8.63 5.83 -15.02
N GLY A 626 -9.39 4.74 -15.19
CA GLY A 626 -9.55 4.06 -16.48
C GLY A 626 -8.52 2.97 -16.78
N ALA A 627 -7.61 2.63 -15.86
CA ALA A 627 -6.65 1.53 -16.03
C ALA A 627 -7.29 0.13 -15.92
N ASN A 628 -8.50 0.02 -15.37
CA ASN A 628 -9.25 -1.23 -15.17
C ASN A 628 -8.51 -2.30 -14.32
N LEU A 629 -7.84 -1.86 -13.25
CA LEU A 629 -7.07 -2.72 -12.33
C LEU A 629 -7.93 -3.31 -11.21
N LEU A 630 -9.01 -4.03 -11.57
CA LEU A 630 -10.02 -4.52 -10.62
C LEU A 630 -9.51 -5.59 -9.63
N THR A 631 -8.42 -6.28 -9.98
CA THR A 631 -7.83 -7.36 -9.18
C THR A 631 -6.67 -6.90 -8.30
N LEU A 632 -6.29 -5.61 -8.38
CA LEU A 632 -5.14 -5.07 -7.67
C LEU A 632 -5.43 -4.98 -6.16
N ARG A 633 -4.66 -5.73 -5.38
CA ARG A 633 -4.77 -5.80 -3.91
C ARG A 633 -3.68 -5.03 -3.19
N TRP A 634 -2.53 -4.86 -3.85
CA TRP A 634 -1.33 -4.31 -3.25
C TRP A 634 -0.74 -3.22 -4.15
N LEU A 635 -0.69 -1.99 -3.64
CA LEU A 635 -0.15 -0.82 -4.34
C LEU A 635 0.90 -0.13 -3.48
N LYS A 636 2.12 -0.03 -3.99
CA LYS A 636 3.23 0.65 -3.33
C LYS A 636 3.77 1.79 -4.19
N LEU A 637 3.80 2.97 -3.60
CA LEU A 637 4.10 4.26 -4.23
C LEU A 637 5.03 5.11 -3.35
N ASN A 638 5.74 4.50 -2.40
CA ASN A 638 6.61 5.23 -1.49
C ASN A 638 7.79 5.89 -2.22
N GLY A 639 8.25 7.03 -1.74
CA GLY A 639 9.40 7.73 -2.33
C GLY A 639 9.12 8.34 -3.71
N ASN A 640 7.93 8.90 -3.93
CA ASN A 640 7.57 9.63 -5.15
C ASN A 640 7.42 11.14 -4.86
N GLU A 641 6.94 11.91 -5.84
CA GLU A 641 6.65 13.35 -5.74
C GLU A 641 5.13 13.62 -5.59
N LEU A 642 4.37 12.68 -5.02
CA LEU A 642 2.92 12.81 -4.88
C LEU A 642 2.59 13.88 -3.83
N SER A 643 1.86 14.92 -4.26
CA SER A 643 1.47 16.04 -3.42
C SER A 643 -0.01 16.03 -3.08
N VAL A 644 -0.86 15.69 -4.05
CA VAL A 644 -2.31 15.57 -3.90
C VAL A 644 -2.73 14.15 -4.29
N ILE A 645 -3.49 13.50 -3.42
CA ILE A 645 -4.05 12.18 -3.64
C ILE A 645 -5.56 12.33 -3.81
N ASN A 646 -6.04 12.03 -5.01
CA ASN A 646 -7.46 12.04 -5.31
C ASN A 646 -8.09 10.69 -4.88
N GLU A 647 -9.03 10.73 -3.94
CA GLU A 647 -9.69 9.53 -3.42
C GLU A 647 -10.51 8.80 -4.50
N THR A 648 -11.00 9.51 -5.52
CA THR A 648 -11.75 8.90 -6.62
C THR A 648 -10.88 7.94 -7.44
N ALA A 649 -9.58 8.22 -7.58
CA ALA A 649 -8.63 7.33 -8.23
C ALA A 649 -8.43 6.02 -7.44
N LEU A 650 -8.48 6.08 -6.10
CA LEU A 650 -8.40 4.91 -5.24
C LEU A 650 -9.70 4.09 -5.24
N GLN A 651 -10.86 4.75 -5.42
CA GLN A 651 -12.16 4.07 -5.57
C GLN A 651 -12.22 3.21 -6.85
N CYS A 652 -11.39 3.50 -7.86
CA CYS A 652 -11.23 2.64 -9.04
C CYS A 652 -10.56 1.29 -8.75
N LEU A 653 -10.05 1.07 -7.53
CA LEU A 653 -9.37 -0.14 -7.08
C LEU A 653 -10.19 -0.87 -6.00
N PRO A 654 -11.28 -1.57 -6.35
CA PRO A 654 -12.22 -2.13 -5.38
C PRO A 654 -11.65 -3.27 -4.54
N ALA A 655 -10.61 -3.96 -5.03
CA ALA A 655 -9.95 -5.06 -4.32
C ALA A 655 -8.73 -4.62 -3.50
N LEU A 656 -8.43 -3.31 -3.43
CA LEU A 656 -7.24 -2.81 -2.75
C LEU A 656 -7.29 -3.15 -1.26
N MET A 657 -6.21 -3.72 -0.74
CA MET A 657 -6.05 -4.11 0.66
C MET A 657 -4.81 -3.46 1.30
N TYR A 658 -3.82 -3.09 0.51
CA TYR A 658 -2.57 -2.50 0.97
C TYR A 658 -2.20 -1.30 0.09
N LEU A 659 -1.97 -0.15 0.73
CA LEU A 659 -1.51 1.09 0.11
C LEU A 659 -0.33 1.66 0.91
N ASP A 660 0.79 1.88 0.25
CA ASP A 660 1.97 2.51 0.84
C ASP A 660 2.36 3.78 0.06
N LEU A 661 2.17 4.93 0.70
CA LEU A 661 2.50 6.27 0.19
C LEU A 661 3.60 6.95 1.03
N ASN A 662 4.39 6.19 1.82
CA ASN A 662 5.45 6.77 2.65
C ASN A 662 6.43 7.63 1.82
N ASN A 663 7.05 8.62 2.45
CA ASN A 663 8.05 9.49 1.82
C ASN A 663 7.54 10.18 0.54
N ASN A 664 6.30 10.68 0.55
CA ASN A 664 5.75 11.57 -0.48
C ASN A 664 5.51 12.97 0.09
N PRO A 665 5.70 14.04 -0.70
CA PRO A 665 5.52 15.42 -0.26
C PRO A 665 4.04 15.85 -0.23
N LEU A 666 3.22 15.18 0.58
CA LEU A 666 1.77 15.43 0.70
C LEU A 666 1.48 16.87 1.17
N THR A 667 0.47 17.52 0.58
CA THR A 667 0.01 18.84 1.02
C THR A 667 -1.12 18.74 2.04
N CYS A 668 -1.06 19.55 3.09
CA CYS A 668 -2.09 19.69 4.11
C CYS A 668 -2.93 20.92 3.81
N GLU A 669 -3.73 20.79 2.76
CA GLU A 669 -4.68 21.77 2.26
C GLU A 669 -6.02 21.09 1.96
N CYS A 670 -7.03 21.89 1.61
CA CYS A 670 -8.35 21.36 1.31
C CYS A 670 -8.39 20.39 0.11
N SER A 671 -7.36 20.38 -0.73
CA SER A 671 -7.21 19.45 -1.85
C SER A 671 -7.04 17.97 -1.42
N ASN A 672 -6.55 17.71 -0.21
CA ASN A 672 -6.31 16.35 0.30
C ASN A 672 -7.33 15.90 1.36
N VAL A 673 -8.39 16.69 1.59
CA VAL A 673 -9.43 16.37 2.60
C VAL A 673 -10.11 15.04 2.30
N GLY A 674 -10.43 14.76 1.03
CA GLY A 674 -11.05 13.50 0.63
C GLY A 674 -10.18 12.29 0.93
N PHE A 675 -8.89 12.34 0.59
CA PHE A 675 -7.94 11.29 0.96
C PHE A 675 -7.77 11.15 2.47
N ASN A 676 -7.60 12.26 3.22
CA ASN A 676 -7.48 12.23 4.68
C ASN A 676 -8.68 11.51 5.33
N GLN A 677 -9.91 11.87 4.92
CA GLN A 677 -11.12 11.20 5.40
C GLN A 677 -11.17 9.74 4.99
N TRP A 678 -10.81 9.42 3.75
CA TRP A 678 -10.78 8.05 3.24
C TRP A 678 -9.84 7.15 4.06
N VAL A 679 -8.65 7.64 4.44
CA VAL A 679 -7.72 6.88 5.30
C VAL A 679 -8.36 6.54 6.66
N GLN A 680 -9.14 7.45 7.23
CA GLN A 680 -9.76 7.28 8.55
C GLN A 680 -11.06 6.46 8.50
N SER A 681 -11.77 6.43 7.37
CA SER A 681 -13.06 5.72 7.26
C SER A 681 -12.95 4.34 6.62
N ASN A 682 -11.88 4.05 5.88
CA ASN A 682 -11.76 2.79 5.13
C ASN A 682 -11.38 1.62 6.05
N ASN A 683 -12.16 0.53 5.96
CA ASN A 683 -12.01 -0.69 6.75
C ASN A 683 -11.39 -1.86 5.97
N GLN A 684 -11.18 -1.72 4.66
CA GLN A 684 -10.63 -2.75 3.78
C GLN A 684 -9.15 -2.49 3.47
N THR A 685 -8.81 -1.23 3.15
CA THR A 685 -7.47 -0.87 2.70
C THR A 685 -6.60 -0.38 3.85
N GLN A 686 -5.47 -1.03 4.04
CA GLN A 686 -4.46 -0.58 4.98
C GLN A 686 -3.63 0.51 4.33
N VAL A 687 -3.72 1.73 4.86
CA VAL A 687 -2.77 2.79 4.54
C VAL A 687 -1.60 2.66 5.48
N VAL A 688 -0.51 2.08 4.97
CA VAL A 688 0.68 1.75 5.74
C VAL A 688 1.34 3.02 6.24
N ASN A 689 1.44 3.13 7.57
CA ASN A 689 1.98 4.29 8.26
C ASN A 689 1.22 5.59 8.00
N GLY A 690 -0.08 5.53 7.65
CA GLY A 690 -0.88 6.72 7.35
C GLY A 690 -0.81 7.80 8.45
N HIS A 691 -0.87 7.39 9.72
CA HIS A 691 -0.71 8.27 10.88
C HIS A 691 0.70 8.87 11.05
N GLN A 692 1.70 8.36 10.33
CA GLN A 692 3.07 8.87 10.36
C GLN A 692 3.39 9.78 9.17
N TYR A 693 2.50 9.88 8.18
CA TYR A 693 2.68 10.79 7.05
C TYR A 693 2.79 12.22 7.55
N THR A 694 3.63 13.02 6.89
CA THR A 694 3.89 14.40 7.27
C THR A 694 3.53 15.34 6.13
N CYS A 695 3.09 16.54 6.48
CA CYS A 695 2.82 17.60 5.53
C CYS A 695 4.14 18.16 4.99
N ALA A 696 4.26 18.30 3.66
CA ALA A 696 5.36 19.02 3.03
C ALA A 696 5.01 20.50 2.77
N PHE A 697 3.73 20.78 2.52
CA PHE A 697 3.18 22.10 2.22
C PHE A 697 1.81 22.26 2.90
N PRO A 698 1.36 23.48 3.28
CA PRO A 698 2.09 24.75 3.26
C PRO A 698 3.27 24.76 4.25
N VAL A 699 4.22 25.68 4.07
CA VAL A 699 5.43 25.79 4.92
C VAL A 699 5.09 25.90 6.41
N SER A 700 3.94 26.51 6.72
CA SER A 700 3.40 26.64 8.09
C SER A 700 3.03 25.31 8.75
N GLN A 701 2.66 24.29 7.97
CA GLN A 701 2.31 22.96 8.43
C GLN A 701 3.43 21.94 8.20
N LYS A 702 4.57 22.35 7.63
CA LYS A 702 5.63 21.43 7.24
C LYS A 702 6.15 20.61 8.43
N GLY A 703 6.11 19.28 8.30
CA GLY A 703 6.51 18.33 9.34
C GLY A 703 5.39 17.92 10.30
N ASN A 704 4.25 18.62 10.33
CA ASN A 704 3.08 18.19 11.09
C ASN A 704 2.48 16.91 10.49
N LYS A 705 1.76 16.14 11.29
CA LYS A 705 1.14 14.88 10.86
C LYS A 705 -0.02 15.18 9.89
N PHE A 706 -0.04 14.45 8.78
CA PHE A 706 -1.02 14.64 7.71
C PHE A 706 -2.46 14.40 8.19
N LEU A 707 -2.69 13.32 8.95
CA LEU A 707 -4.03 12.99 9.46
C LEU A 707 -4.52 13.91 10.59
N ASP A 708 -3.62 14.68 11.22
CA ASP A 708 -3.98 15.64 12.28
C ASP A 708 -4.40 17.01 11.70
N PHE A 709 -4.37 17.18 10.38
CA PHE A 709 -4.81 18.41 9.70
C PHE A 709 -6.30 18.68 9.94
N ASP A 710 -6.62 19.90 10.39
CA ASP A 710 -7.99 20.31 10.66
C ASP A 710 -8.79 20.52 9.36
N THR A 711 -9.61 19.52 9.04
CA THR A 711 -10.48 19.54 7.85
C THR A 711 -11.75 20.37 8.03
N SER A 712 -12.08 20.82 9.24
CA SER A 712 -13.32 21.57 9.50
C SER A 712 -13.35 22.91 8.75
N SER A 713 -12.18 23.55 8.62
CA SER A 713 -11.99 24.82 7.91
C SER A 713 -12.20 24.71 6.39
N CYS A 714 -12.25 23.50 5.84
CA CYS A 714 -12.42 23.26 4.39
C CYS A 714 -13.88 23.17 3.95
N TRP A 715 -14.82 23.03 4.89
CA TRP A 715 -16.24 23.01 4.58
C TRP A 715 -16.74 24.44 4.47
N ILE A 716 -17.39 24.76 3.35
CA ILE A 716 -18.03 26.07 3.15
C ILE A 716 -19.10 26.21 4.22
N ASP A 717 -18.94 27.21 5.08
CA ASP A 717 -19.79 27.49 6.22
C ASP A 717 -21.27 27.54 5.76
N ALA A 718 -22.12 26.72 6.37
CA ALA A 718 -23.57 26.77 6.16
C ALA A 718 -24.11 28.19 6.39
N GLY A 719 -23.40 29.00 7.19
CA GLY A 719 -23.63 30.43 7.36
C GLY A 719 -23.59 31.23 6.05
N PHE A 720 -22.72 30.90 5.09
CA PHE A 720 -22.65 31.59 3.81
C PHE A 720 -23.89 31.34 2.94
N PHE A 721 -24.37 30.09 2.87
CA PHE A 721 -25.61 29.77 2.17
C PHE A 721 -26.83 30.39 2.86
N CYS A 722 -26.86 30.39 4.19
CA CYS A 722 -27.91 31.08 4.95
C CYS A 722 -27.88 32.59 4.68
N PHE A 723 -26.70 33.21 4.60
CA PHE A 723 -26.53 34.62 4.27
C PHE A 723 -27.01 34.96 2.86
N ILE A 724 -26.68 34.15 1.85
CA ILE A 724 -27.18 34.33 0.48
C ILE A 724 -28.71 34.25 0.49
N PHE A 725 -29.27 33.22 1.12
CA PHE A 725 -30.72 33.03 1.17
C PHE A 725 -31.43 34.19 1.88
N SER A 726 -30.91 34.64 3.02
CA SER A 726 -31.47 35.79 3.75
C SER A 726 -31.37 37.08 2.95
N THR A 727 -30.25 37.31 2.25
CA THR A 727 -30.05 38.52 1.43
C THR A 727 -31.01 38.54 0.24
N CYS A 728 -31.16 37.41 -0.46
CA CYS A 728 -32.13 37.28 -1.55
C CYS A 728 -33.57 37.50 -1.07
N LEU A 729 -33.93 36.98 0.11
CA LEU A 729 -35.24 37.17 0.70
C LEU A 729 -35.50 38.64 1.07
N VAL A 730 -34.52 39.32 1.66
CA VAL A 730 -34.60 40.76 1.96
C VAL A 730 -34.74 41.58 0.67
N LEU A 731 -33.93 41.31 -0.37
CA LEU A 731 -34.05 42.01 -1.65
C LEU A 731 -35.41 41.77 -2.31
N PHE A 732 -35.93 40.55 -2.27
CA PHE A 732 -37.24 40.21 -2.81
C PHE A 732 -38.37 40.93 -2.06
N THR A 733 -38.32 40.98 -0.73
CA THR A 733 -39.32 41.70 0.07
C THR A 733 -39.29 43.20 -0.16
N LEU A 734 -38.09 43.80 -0.27
CA LEU A 734 -37.92 45.21 -0.62
C LEU A 734 -38.45 45.51 -2.03
N LEU A 735 -38.15 44.66 -3.01
CA LEU A 735 -38.63 44.79 -4.37
C LEU A 735 -40.16 44.66 -4.45
N ALA A 736 -40.73 43.67 -3.78
CA ALA A 736 -42.17 43.47 -3.72
C ALA A 736 -42.88 44.66 -3.05
N SER A 737 -42.33 45.18 -1.96
CA SER A 737 -42.82 46.38 -1.28
C SER A 737 -42.74 47.62 -2.18
N PHE A 738 -41.61 47.82 -2.87
CA PHE A 738 -41.41 48.91 -3.82
C PHE A 738 -42.40 48.83 -4.99
N ILE A 739 -42.60 47.64 -5.57
CA ILE A 739 -43.57 47.42 -6.63
C ILE A 739 -44.99 47.72 -6.13
N TYR A 740 -45.36 47.25 -4.95
CA TYR A 740 -46.69 47.45 -4.38
C TYR A 740 -46.97 48.92 -4.07
N HIS A 741 -46.00 49.63 -3.48
CA HIS A 741 -46.23 50.99 -3.02
C HIS A 741 -46.05 52.04 -4.13
N PHE A 742 -45.02 51.90 -4.96
CA PHE A 742 -44.66 52.90 -5.97
C PHE A 742 -45.13 52.55 -7.39
N LEU A 743 -45.08 51.28 -7.79
CA LEU A 743 -45.38 50.90 -9.18
C LEU A 743 -46.79 50.34 -9.39
N ARG A 744 -47.57 50.05 -8.34
CA ARG A 744 -48.89 49.40 -8.48
C ARG A 744 -49.82 50.14 -9.43
N TRP A 745 -49.95 51.46 -9.29
CA TRP A 745 -50.83 52.25 -10.15
C TRP A 745 -50.30 52.38 -11.58
N HIS A 746 -48.97 52.48 -11.75
CA HIS A 746 -48.34 52.50 -13.08
C HIS A 746 -48.46 51.15 -13.81
N LEU A 747 -48.30 50.03 -13.10
CA LEU A 747 -48.47 48.68 -13.65
C LEU A 747 -49.94 48.39 -13.98
N ALA A 748 -50.88 48.81 -13.12
CA ALA A 748 -52.31 48.71 -13.41
C ALA A 748 -52.68 49.54 -14.64
N TYR A 749 -52.16 50.77 -14.76
CA TYR A 749 -52.36 51.61 -15.93
C TYR A 749 -51.80 50.96 -17.21
N ALA A 750 -50.55 50.48 -17.17
CA ALA A 750 -49.93 49.77 -18.29
C ALA A 750 -50.70 48.51 -18.68
N TYR A 751 -51.27 47.78 -17.71
CA TYR A 751 -52.12 46.62 -17.96
C TYR A 751 -53.40 47.00 -18.70
N TYR A 752 -54.12 48.04 -18.28
CA TYR A 752 -55.33 48.49 -18.97
C TYR A 752 -55.05 49.05 -20.36
N LEU A 753 -53.92 49.74 -20.55
CA LEU A 753 -53.49 50.27 -21.83
C LEU A 753 -53.11 49.15 -22.81
N PHE A 754 -52.43 48.11 -22.30
CA PHE A 754 -52.19 46.88 -23.05
C PHE A 754 -53.50 46.15 -23.39
N LEU A 755 -54.46 46.09 -22.47
CA LEU A 755 -55.78 45.49 -22.71
C LEU A 755 -56.53 46.24 -23.81
N ALA A 756 -56.51 47.58 -23.78
CA ALA A 756 -57.10 48.45 -24.80
C ALA A 756 -56.44 48.23 -26.17
N PHE A 757 -55.10 48.14 -26.23
CA PHE A 757 -54.37 47.79 -27.45
C PHE A 757 -54.77 46.42 -28.01
N VAL A 758 -54.95 45.41 -27.14
CA VAL A 758 -55.42 44.08 -27.54
C VAL A 758 -56.86 44.12 -28.05
N TYR A 759 -57.72 44.95 -27.44
CA TYR A 759 -59.11 45.16 -27.85
C TYR A 759 -59.20 45.82 -29.24
N ASP A 760 -58.42 46.87 -29.49
CA ASP A 760 -58.34 47.58 -30.76
C ASP A 760 -57.93 46.63 -31.90
N LYS A 761 -56.93 45.79 -31.65
CA LYS A 761 -56.43 44.79 -32.62
C LYS A 761 -57.44 43.68 -32.92
N ARG A 762 -58.32 43.35 -31.96
CA ARG A 762 -59.40 42.35 -32.14
C ARG A 762 -60.60 42.91 -32.93
N ARG A 763 -61.01 44.16 -32.67
CA ARG A 763 -62.18 44.77 -33.35
C ARG A 763 -61.84 45.44 -34.68
N GLY A 764 -60.62 45.94 -34.87
CA GLY A 764 -60.14 46.45 -36.16
C GLY A 764 -60.19 45.43 -37.32
N ARG A 765 -60.38 44.14 -37.02
CA ARG A 765 -60.54 43.06 -38.01
C ARG A 765 -61.99 42.67 -38.31
N LYS A 766 -62.98 43.16 -37.56
CA LYS A 766 -64.41 42.90 -37.81
C LYS A 766 -65.09 44.24 -38.09
N GLY A 767 -65.21 44.59 -39.37
CA GLY A 767 -65.98 45.75 -39.85
C GLY A 767 -67.44 45.64 -39.44
N SER A 768 -67.76 46.09 -38.23
CA SER A 768 -69.10 46.09 -37.67
C SER A 768 -69.75 47.43 -38.02
N PRO A 769 -71.01 47.48 -38.48
CA PRO A 769 -71.67 48.75 -38.78
C PRO A 769 -71.78 49.61 -37.50
N HIS A 770 -71.39 50.87 -37.59
CA HIS A 770 -71.53 51.83 -36.50
C HIS A 770 -73.01 52.05 -36.17
N HIS A 771 -73.36 51.99 -34.89
CA HIS A 771 -74.74 52.15 -34.42
C HIS A 771 -75.10 53.62 -34.18
N TYR A 772 -74.08 54.46 -33.99
CA TYR A 772 -74.19 55.89 -33.69
C TYR A 772 -73.28 56.72 -34.61
N ASP A 773 -73.68 57.95 -34.90
CA ASP A 773 -72.90 58.91 -35.67
C ASP A 773 -71.80 59.56 -34.81
N ALA A 774 -72.09 59.85 -33.54
CA ALA A 774 -71.06 60.26 -32.59
C ALA A 774 -71.36 59.84 -31.15
N PHE A 775 -70.32 59.48 -30.40
CA PHE A 775 -70.36 59.37 -28.95
C PHE A 775 -70.08 60.74 -28.34
N VAL A 776 -70.92 61.20 -27.42
CA VAL A 776 -70.70 62.47 -26.73
C VAL A 776 -70.19 62.18 -25.32
N SER A 777 -68.96 62.61 -25.08
CA SER A 777 -68.31 62.59 -23.77
C SER A 777 -68.47 63.96 -23.12
N TYR A 778 -69.12 64.00 -21.97
CA TYR A 778 -69.37 65.21 -21.18
C TYR A 778 -69.33 64.88 -19.68
N ASN A 779 -69.33 65.89 -18.82
CA ASN A 779 -69.41 65.69 -17.37
C ASN A 779 -70.88 65.77 -16.93
N VAL A 780 -71.27 65.00 -15.91
CA VAL A 780 -72.62 65.01 -15.32
C VAL A 780 -73.11 66.43 -14.97
N TYR A 781 -72.23 67.32 -14.52
CA TYR A 781 -72.63 68.70 -14.19
C TYR A 781 -73.00 69.56 -15.41
N ASP A 782 -72.57 69.16 -16.62
CA ASP A 782 -72.86 69.86 -17.87
C ASP A 782 -74.01 69.18 -18.65
N GLU A 783 -74.63 68.16 -18.06
CA GLU A 783 -75.69 67.35 -18.68
C GLU A 783 -76.89 68.19 -19.13
N ALA A 784 -77.32 69.15 -18.32
CA ALA A 784 -78.44 70.03 -18.65
C ALA A 784 -78.21 70.77 -19.98
N TRP A 785 -77.00 71.28 -20.20
CA TRP A 785 -76.65 71.95 -21.45
C TRP A 785 -76.61 70.97 -22.65
N VAL A 786 -76.08 69.75 -22.45
CA VAL A 786 -76.05 68.74 -23.52
C VAL A 786 -77.46 68.35 -23.96
N TYR A 787 -78.39 68.19 -23.01
CA TYR A 787 -79.78 67.81 -23.31
C TYR A 787 -80.64 68.95 -23.84
N GLU A 788 -80.49 70.17 -23.30
CA GLU A 788 -81.37 71.29 -23.62
C GLU A 788 -80.91 72.08 -24.85
N GLU A 789 -79.60 72.14 -25.12
CA GLU A 789 -79.03 72.98 -26.18
C GLU A 789 -78.39 72.15 -27.31
N MET A 790 -77.59 71.12 -26.99
CA MET A 790 -76.82 70.38 -27.99
C MET A 790 -77.65 69.29 -28.70
N LEU A 791 -78.42 68.49 -27.95
CA LEU A 791 -79.22 67.39 -28.50
C LEU A 791 -80.31 67.85 -29.48
N PRO A 792 -81.08 68.93 -29.22
CA PRO A 792 -82.12 69.38 -30.17
C PRO A 792 -81.54 69.81 -31.52
N VAL A 793 -80.35 70.42 -31.52
CA VAL A 793 -79.67 70.86 -32.75
C VAL A 793 -79.09 69.67 -33.52
N LEU A 794 -78.44 68.72 -32.83
CA LEU A 794 -77.72 67.63 -33.50
C LEU A 794 -78.59 66.41 -33.82
N GLU A 795 -79.47 65.96 -32.92
CA GLU A 795 -80.40 64.85 -33.21
C GLU A 795 -81.66 65.36 -33.95
N GLY A 796 -82.16 66.56 -33.60
CA GLY A 796 -83.39 67.11 -34.17
C GLY A 796 -83.21 67.76 -35.54
N GLU A 797 -82.39 68.80 -35.65
CA GLU A 797 -82.22 69.55 -36.91
C GLU A 797 -81.28 68.85 -37.90
N GLN A 798 -80.22 68.20 -37.41
CA GLN A 798 -79.20 67.54 -38.26
C GLN A 798 -79.41 66.02 -38.44
N GLY A 799 -80.30 65.41 -37.65
CA GLY A 799 -80.66 63.99 -37.77
C GLY A 799 -79.57 63.00 -37.34
N TRP A 800 -78.57 63.41 -36.54
CA TRP A 800 -77.50 62.51 -36.07
C TRP A 800 -78.00 61.59 -34.95
N ARG A 801 -77.52 60.35 -34.89
CA ARG A 801 -77.79 59.44 -33.77
C ARG A 801 -76.63 59.46 -32.78
N LEU A 802 -76.82 60.03 -31.60
CA LEU A 802 -75.75 60.19 -30.62
C LEU A 802 -75.74 59.10 -29.55
N CYS A 803 -74.57 58.70 -29.07
CA CYS A 803 -74.40 57.82 -27.90
C CYS A 803 -74.06 58.63 -26.66
N LEU A 804 -74.82 58.47 -25.58
CA LEU A 804 -74.65 59.19 -24.31
C LEU A 804 -74.47 58.21 -23.16
N HIS A 805 -73.56 58.52 -22.22
CA HIS A 805 -73.26 57.60 -21.12
C HIS A 805 -74.43 57.38 -20.14
N HIS A 806 -75.33 58.34 -19.92
CA HIS A 806 -76.51 58.13 -19.07
C HIS A 806 -77.68 57.45 -19.77
N ARG A 807 -77.71 57.46 -21.11
CA ARG A 807 -78.82 56.90 -21.91
C ARG A 807 -78.52 55.48 -22.39
N ASP A 808 -77.29 55.26 -22.85
CA ASP A 808 -76.96 54.13 -23.72
C ASP A 808 -75.95 53.14 -23.10
N PHE A 809 -75.45 53.38 -21.89
CA PHE A 809 -74.54 52.45 -21.21
C PHE A 809 -75.29 51.30 -20.56
N GLU A 810 -74.74 50.09 -20.67
CA GLU A 810 -75.33 48.88 -20.08
C GLU A 810 -75.05 48.82 -18.57
N PRO A 811 -76.10 48.79 -17.71
CA PRO A 811 -75.93 48.64 -16.27
C PRO A 811 -75.28 47.30 -15.92
N GLY A 812 -74.28 47.32 -15.03
CA GLY A 812 -73.56 46.11 -14.57
C GLY A 812 -72.29 45.77 -15.35
N LYS A 813 -72.00 46.48 -16.45
CA LYS A 813 -70.77 46.33 -17.22
C LYS A 813 -69.67 47.30 -16.74
N PRO A 814 -68.38 46.92 -16.72
CA PRO A 814 -67.31 47.83 -16.32
C PRO A 814 -67.33 49.11 -17.14
N ILE A 815 -67.23 50.26 -16.47
CA ILE A 815 -67.37 51.58 -17.12
C ILE A 815 -66.38 51.79 -18.28
N VAL A 816 -65.16 51.25 -18.16
CA VAL A 816 -64.14 51.29 -19.22
C VAL A 816 -64.60 50.52 -20.46
N GLU A 817 -65.28 49.39 -20.31
CA GLU A 817 -65.81 48.63 -21.44
C GLU A 817 -67.01 49.34 -22.08
N ASN A 818 -67.88 49.96 -21.28
CA ASN A 818 -68.99 50.78 -21.78
C ASN A 818 -68.48 51.98 -22.61
N ILE A 819 -67.47 52.68 -22.11
CA ILE A 819 -66.79 53.78 -22.82
C ILE A 819 -66.15 53.26 -24.11
N THR A 820 -65.41 52.16 -24.02
CA THR A 820 -64.74 51.54 -25.18
C THR A 820 -65.78 51.17 -26.24
N ASP A 821 -66.88 50.52 -25.86
CA ASP A 821 -67.96 50.16 -26.78
C ASP A 821 -68.66 51.38 -27.39
N ALA A 822 -68.87 52.45 -26.63
CA ALA A 822 -69.45 53.68 -27.14
C ALA A 822 -68.55 54.41 -28.15
N ILE A 823 -67.24 54.48 -27.87
CA ILE A 823 -66.23 55.05 -28.78
C ILE A 823 -66.16 54.23 -30.07
N TYR A 824 -66.04 52.90 -29.99
CA TYR A 824 -65.93 52.04 -31.17
C TYR A 824 -67.27 51.82 -31.91
N GLY A 825 -68.40 51.94 -31.19
CA GLY A 825 -69.75 51.85 -31.75
C GLY A 825 -70.20 53.12 -32.50
N SER A 826 -69.45 54.22 -32.33
CA SER A 826 -69.73 55.52 -32.95
C SER A 826 -68.74 55.86 -34.04
N ARG A 827 -69.13 56.66 -35.05
CA ARG A 827 -68.20 57.10 -36.11
C ARG A 827 -67.22 58.17 -35.61
N LYS A 828 -67.68 59.03 -34.70
CA LYS A 828 -66.92 60.14 -34.12
C LYS A 828 -67.09 60.18 -32.61
N THR A 829 -66.19 60.88 -31.92
CA THR A 829 -66.35 61.21 -30.50
C THR A 829 -66.31 62.73 -30.34
N ILE A 830 -67.32 63.30 -29.69
CA ILE A 830 -67.44 64.73 -29.39
C ILE A 830 -67.19 64.89 -27.91
N CYS A 831 -66.25 65.76 -27.54
CA CYS A 831 -65.93 66.02 -26.13
C CYS A 831 -66.39 67.44 -25.77
N VAL A 832 -67.29 67.54 -24.80
CA VAL A 832 -67.77 68.82 -24.25
C VAL A 832 -66.86 69.21 -23.10
N ILE A 833 -65.86 70.05 -23.40
CA ILE A 833 -64.81 70.39 -22.44
C ILE A 833 -65.23 71.62 -21.61
N SER A 834 -65.68 71.38 -20.38
CA SER A 834 -65.92 72.39 -19.35
C SER A 834 -64.85 72.36 -18.24
N ARG A 835 -64.93 73.27 -17.26
CA ARG A 835 -64.10 73.18 -16.05
C ARG A 835 -64.35 71.91 -15.25
N HIS A 836 -65.60 71.45 -15.18
CA HIS A 836 -65.97 70.20 -14.51
C HIS A 836 -65.45 68.98 -15.27
N TYR A 837 -65.47 69.04 -16.61
CA TYR A 837 -64.91 68.01 -17.47
C TYR A 837 -63.42 67.77 -17.22
N LEU A 838 -62.62 68.85 -17.09
CA LEU A 838 -61.18 68.76 -16.83
C LEU A 838 -60.82 68.26 -15.42
N GLN A 839 -61.75 68.33 -14.47
CA GLN A 839 -61.55 67.85 -13.10
C GLN A 839 -61.92 66.36 -12.91
N SER A 840 -62.59 65.75 -13.89
CA SER A 840 -63.00 64.34 -13.82
C SER A 840 -61.90 63.42 -14.34
N GLU A 841 -61.45 62.48 -13.49
CA GLU A 841 -60.51 61.43 -13.91
C GLU A 841 -61.07 60.55 -15.02
N TRP A 842 -62.39 60.35 -15.06
CA TRP A 842 -63.04 59.52 -16.09
C TRP A 842 -63.09 60.23 -17.45
N CYS A 843 -63.46 61.51 -17.48
CA CYS A 843 -63.45 62.31 -18.70
C CYS A 843 -62.04 62.46 -19.29
N SER A 844 -61.02 62.56 -18.42
CA SER A 844 -59.61 62.55 -18.84
C SER A 844 -59.19 61.21 -19.48
N ARG A 845 -59.64 60.08 -18.92
CA ARG A 845 -59.41 58.74 -19.48
C ARG A 845 -60.13 58.53 -20.81
N GLU A 846 -61.34 59.04 -20.98
CA GLU A 846 -62.11 58.99 -22.24
C GLU A 846 -61.38 59.71 -23.39
N ILE A 847 -60.84 60.91 -23.14
CA ILE A 847 -60.01 61.63 -24.12
C ILE A 847 -58.72 60.88 -24.44
N GLN A 848 -58.05 60.30 -23.43
CA GLN A 848 -56.81 59.56 -23.65
C GLN A 848 -57.05 58.29 -24.48
N MET A 849 -58.13 57.56 -24.21
CA MET A 849 -58.56 56.40 -25.00
C MET A 849 -58.93 56.79 -26.45
N ALA A 850 -59.64 57.90 -26.64
CA ALA A 850 -59.95 58.41 -27.98
C ALA A 850 -58.68 58.89 -28.75
N ARG A 851 -57.64 59.33 -28.05
CA ARG A 851 -56.36 59.79 -28.65
C ARG A 851 -55.51 58.66 -29.23
N GLU A 852 -55.45 57.50 -28.56
CA GLU A 852 -54.60 56.39 -29.01
C GLU A 852 -55.14 55.65 -30.25
N SER A 853 -56.43 55.79 -30.55
CA SER A 853 -57.10 55.15 -31.71
C SER A 853 -56.91 55.89 -33.05
N ASN A 854 -55.87 56.72 -33.22
CA ASN A 854 -55.55 57.49 -34.44
C ASN A 854 -56.64 58.47 -34.93
N PHE A 855 -57.13 59.35 -34.04
CA PHE A 855 -58.11 60.40 -34.39
C PHE A 855 -57.46 61.80 -34.51
N ILE A 856 -57.96 62.63 -35.43
CA ILE A 856 -57.59 64.04 -35.61
C ILE A 856 -58.51 64.90 -34.74
N ILE A 857 -57.92 65.77 -33.92
CA ILE A 857 -58.64 66.77 -33.12
C ILE A 857 -58.92 68.00 -33.99
N SER A 858 -60.19 68.36 -34.15
CA SER A 858 -60.62 69.57 -34.87
C SER A 858 -61.48 70.46 -33.97
N THR A 859 -61.14 71.75 -33.88
CA THR A 859 -61.87 72.75 -33.10
C THR A 859 -63.02 73.31 -33.95
N ILE A 860 -64.26 73.31 -33.42
CA ILE A 860 -65.35 74.04 -34.06
C ILE A 860 -65.42 75.43 -33.40
N HIS A 861 -65.27 76.49 -34.19
CA HIS A 861 -65.61 77.87 -33.78
C HIS A 861 -66.90 78.27 -34.50
N GLY A 862 -68.03 78.23 -33.78
CA GLY A 862 -69.30 78.76 -34.26
C GLY A 862 -69.41 80.25 -33.94
N GLN A 863 -69.39 81.12 -34.95
CA GLN A 863 -69.81 82.52 -34.83
C GLN A 863 -71.34 82.58 -34.69
N LEU A 864 -71.85 82.69 -33.46
CA LEU A 864 -73.24 83.07 -33.22
C LEU A 864 -73.34 84.60 -33.20
N ARG A 865 -74.06 85.16 -34.18
CA ARG A 865 -74.36 86.60 -34.28
C ARG A 865 -75.25 87.04 -33.12
N THR A 866 -74.79 88.10 -32.47
CA THR A 866 -75.42 88.96 -31.46
C THR A 866 -76.95 89.04 -31.46
N CYS A 867 -77.57 88.82 -30.29
CA CYS A 867 -78.63 89.71 -29.77
C CYS A 867 -78.66 89.69 -28.22
N SER A 868 -78.27 90.83 -27.62
CA SER A 868 -78.58 91.36 -26.27
C SER A 868 -78.34 90.55 -24.97
N ARG A 869 -77.43 91.13 -24.15
CA ARG A 869 -77.31 91.15 -22.67
C ARG A 869 -76.77 89.91 -21.89
N ARG A 870 -75.65 90.22 -21.21
CA ARG A 870 -75.15 89.75 -19.90
C ARG A 870 -74.66 88.30 -19.78
N HIS A 871 -73.37 88.21 -19.43
CA HIS A 871 -72.65 87.10 -18.80
C HIS A 871 -73.03 85.69 -19.28
N PHE A 872 -72.24 85.13 -20.19
CA PHE A 872 -71.71 83.76 -20.03
C PHE A 872 -70.44 83.61 -20.90
N LEU A 873 -69.49 82.86 -20.36
CA LEU A 873 -68.14 82.61 -20.90
C LEU A 873 -68.20 81.78 -22.19
N SER A 874 -67.23 81.99 -23.08
CA SER A 874 -67.05 81.17 -24.28
C SER A 874 -66.67 79.74 -23.89
N GLU A 875 -67.55 78.78 -24.15
CA GLU A 875 -67.20 77.35 -24.13
C GLU A 875 -66.83 76.91 -25.55
N ALA A 876 -65.63 76.33 -25.70
CA ALA A 876 -65.15 75.79 -26.97
C ALA A 876 -65.38 74.27 -26.99
N ALA A 877 -66.27 73.79 -27.87
CA ALA A 877 -66.47 72.36 -28.10
C ALA A 877 -65.40 71.81 -29.07
N TRP A 878 -64.89 70.60 -28.79
CA TRP A 878 -63.90 69.92 -29.62
C TRP A 878 -64.50 68.68 -30.26
N VAL A 879 -64.32 68.51 -31.57
CA VAL A 879 -64.76 67.31 -32.29
C VAL A 879 -63.53 66.48 -32.68
N VAL A 880 -63.53 65.22 -32.29
CA VAL A 880 -62.46 64.27 -32.58
C VAL A 880 -62.92 63.33 -33.72
N THR A 881 -62.25 63.41 -34.88
CA THR A 881 -62.65 62.70 -36.11
C THR A 881 -61.62 61.67 -36.56
N ARG A 882 -62.06 60.50 -37.01
CA ARG A 882 -61.17 59.42 -37.47
C ARG A 882 -60.61 59.72 -38.86
N ARG A 883 -59.38 59.27 -39.14
CA ARG A 883 -58.76 59.36 -40.47
C ARG A 883 -59.28 58.21 -41.35
N ASP A 884 -60.05 58.52 -42.40
CA ASP A 884 -60.39 57.53 -43.43
C ASP A 884 -59.21 57.38 -44.40
N THR A 885 -58.53 56.24 -44.36
CA THR A 885 -57.49 55.90 -45.34
C THR A 885 -58.13 55.29 -46.59
N ALA A 886 -58.57 56.13 -47.52
CA ALA A 886 -58.88 55.72 -48.88
C ALA A 886 -58.44 56.83 -49.84
N THR A 887 -57.16 56.76 -50.27
CA THR A 887 -56.54 57.23 -51.53
C THR A 887 -55.13 57.77 -51.27
N ALA A 888 -54.12 56.90 -51.39
CA ALA A 888 -52.74 57.23 -51.76
C ALA A 888 -51.95 55.93 -51.95
N GLY A 889 -52.17 55.26 -53.08
CA GLY A 889 -51.24 54.27 -53.59
C GLY A 889 -50.10 54.98 -54.32
N SER A 890 -48.92 54.35 -54.30
CA SER A 890 -47.75 54.60 -55.16
C SER A 890 -46.89 55.81 -54.81
N TYR A 891 -45.78 55.59 -54.09
CA TYR A 891 -44.43 55.59 -54.66
C TYR A 891 -43.34 55.23 -53.63
N ALA A 892 -42.41 54.39 -54.08
CA ALA A 892 -41.03 54.20 -53.60
C ALA A 892 -40.75 53.48 -52.26
N LYS A 893 -40.56 52.16 -52.37
CA LYS A 893 -39.52 51.39 -51.65
C LYS A 893 -38.14 52.01 -51.90
N SER A 894 -37.35 52.22 -50.84
CA SER A 894 -35.89 51.97 -50.76
C SER A 894 -35.25 52.79 -49.64
N ARG A 895 -34.86 52.14 -48.53
CA ARG A 895 -33.51 52.22 -47.91
C ARG A 895 -33.48 51.66 -46.47
N LYS A 896 -32.70 50.58 -46.35
CA LYS A 896 -31.71 50.22 -45.31
C LYS A 896 -32.06 50.13 -43.81
N MET A 897 -31.51 49.02 -43.28
CA MET A 897 -31.20 48.58 -41.91
C MET A 897 -32.33 47.99 -41.08
#